data_AF-A0ABD3JFB0-F1
#
_entry.id   AF-A0ABD3JFB0-F1
#
_cell.length_a   1.000
_cell.length_b   1.000
_cell.length_c   1.000
_cell.angle_alpha   90.00
_cell.angle_beta   90.00
_cell.angle_gamma   90.00
#
_symmetry.space_group_name_H-M   'P 1'
#
loop_
_entity.id
_entity.type
_entity.pdbx_description
1 polymer ?
#
loop_
_entity_poly.entity_id
_entity_poly.type
_entity_poly.pdbx_seq_one_letter_code
_entity_poly.pdbx_strand_id
1 'polypeptide(L)'
;MEAPYEIGRKDKGADSRLKSIFSPSIIFSPSPFPSCSSAEAATMAIAAAGCYFSSLSSAVTYRGSLLPGLGRLACTAPRDSPFPLSLKSERKRPPKKDSSSSPPPPPSAKTSRDKGKPLSQKKYPGRSKDERPYPFVDGDRNRGSAGRSESTGFGSSGLQRKEKRGFNFTEQRSQTEPGKFQDAASLNAVVKVYCTHTEPDYSLPWQKQRQYTSTGSAFMIGDGKLLTNAHCVEHYTQVKVKRRGDDTKYVAKVLAKGIDCDIALLSVESEGFWKGAEPLQLGRLPQLQDAVTVVGYPLGGDTISVTKGVVSRIEVTSYAHGSSDLLGIQIDAAINPGNSGGPAFNDQGECIGVAFQVYRSEEAENIGYVIPTTVVSHFLNDYDRNGKYTGFPCLGVLLQKLENPALRECLKVQSNEGVLVRRVEPTSDANNVLKEGDVITSFDDVHVGCEGTVPFRSSERIAFRYLISQKFAGDVVQLGIIRAGTFVKVPVILNPRVHLVPYHIEGGQPSYLIIAGLVFTPLSEPLIDEECEDSIGLKLLAKARYSLARFKGEQIVILSQVLANEVNIGYEDMGNQQVPWHCPYISAFSFSIFHVLNRRYYQVLKFNGTQIKNIRHLAHLVDSCKDKYLVFEFEDNYLAVLEREAAMAASSCILKDYGIPAERSSDLLEPYVDLPTDNEKVEQDFGNSPVSSLEIGNDGILWA
;
A
#
# COMPACT_ATOMS: atom_id res chain seq x y z
N MET A 1 72.32 16.55 16.71
CA MET A 1 73.20 17.59 17.28
C MET A 1 72.32 18.73 17.71
N GLU A 2 72.65 19.35 18.84
CA GLU A 2 71.79 20.32 19.52
C GLU A 2 71.80 21.69 18.85
N ALA A 3 70.92 22.56 19.38
CA ALA A 3 70.88 24.01 19.17
C ALA A 3 72.20 24.69 19.70
N PRO A 4 72.39 26.04 19.78
CA PRO A 4 71.34 27.04 20.10
C PRO A 4 71.53 28.51 19.60
N TYR A 5 70.48 29.34 19.83
CA TYR A 5 70.51 30.70 20.44
C TYR A 5 71.28 31.88 19.73
N GLU A 6 70.96 33.17 19.87
CA GLU A 6 69.90 33.94 20.58
C GLU A 6 69.85 35.44 20.12
N ILE A 7 68.87 36.23 20.65
CA ILE A 7 68.86 37.71 20.88
C ILE A 7 69.04 38.64 19.64
N GLY A 8 68.25 39.68 19.34
CA GLY A 8 67.19 40.40 20.06
C GLY A 8 67.29 41.94 19.86
N ARG A 9 66.18 42.60 19.45
CA ARG A 9 65.87 44.08 19.51
C ARG A 9 66.74 45.04 18.62
N LYS A 10 66.27 46.12 17.98
CA LYS A 10 65.08 47.00 18.12
C LYS A 10 65.04 48.07 16.99
N ASP A 11 63.83 48.59 16.73
CA ASP A 11 63.45 49.97 16.32
C ASP A 11 63.73 50.57 14.91
N LYS A 12 62.60 50.77 14.18
CA LYS A 12 62.15 51.95 13.39
C LYS A 12 62.76 52.33 12.02
N GLY A 13 61.88 52.60 11.05
CA GLY A 13 62.00 53.81 10.20
C GLY A 13 61.70 53.74 8.69
N ALA A 14 60.42 53.62 8.31
CA ALA A 14 59.72 54.19 7.12
C ALA A 14 60.41 54.53 5.76
N ASP A 15 59.69 54.16 4.67
CA ASP A 15 59.51 54.85 3.36
C ASP A 15 60.70 55.23 2.44
N SER A 16 60.55 55.39 1.11
CA SER A 16 59.64 54.80 0.11
C SER A 16 60.09 55.16 -1.33
N ARG A 17 59.64 54.40 -2.34
CA ARG A 17 59.41 54.77 -3.77
C ARG A 17 60.47 55.58 -4.57
N LEU A 18 60.87 55.08 -5.75
CA LEU A 18 60.37 55.58 -7.07
C LEU A 18 60.90 54.77 -8.28
N LYS A 19 60.33 55.03 -9.47
CA LYS A 19 60.50 54.25 -10.73
C LYS A 19 61.58 54.82 -11.66
N SER A 20 62.12 53.97 -12.55
CA SER A 20 62.70 54.38 -13.84
C SER A 20 62.36 53.37 -14.95
N ILE A 21 62.54 53.77 -16.21
CA ILE A 21 62.02 53.17 -17.46
C ILE A 21 63.18 52.64 -18.33
N PHE A 22 62.99 51.58 -19.14
CA PHE A 22 63.33 51.52 -20.58
C PHE A 22 63.00 50.15 -21.23
N SER A 23 62.62 50.19 -22.51
CA SER A 23 62.34 49.04 -23.43
C SER A 23 63.62 48.63 -24.21
N PRO A 24 63.68 47.60 -25.12
CA PRO A 24 62.79 47.43 -26.30
C PRO A 24 62.43 45.98 -26.78
N SER A 25 61.30 45.85 -27.49
CA SER A 25 61.06 45.18 -28.81
C SER A 25 61.38 43.66 -29.05
N ILE A 26 60.71 42.85 -29.92
CA ILE A 26 59.64 43.02 -30.95
C ILE A 26 59.02 41.64 -31.36
N ILE A 27 57.67 41.50 -31.42
CA ILE A 27 56.80 41.05 -32.58
C ILE A 27 57.19 39.74 -33.38
N PHE A 28 56.34 38.75 -33.75
CA PHE A 28 54.85 38.62 -33.86
C PHE A 28 54.29 37.14 -33.89
N SER A 29 53.00 36.97 -34.26
CA SER A 29 52.18 35.74 -34.54
C SER A 29 52.16 35.34 -36.06
N PRO A 30 51.32 34.44 -36.66
CA PRO A 30 50.10 33.71 -36.21
C PRO A 30 49.89 32.23 -36.71
N SER A 31 48.64 31.73 -36.60
CA SER A 31 48.06 30.41 -36.97
C SER A 31 47.93 30.14 -38.50
N PRO A 32 47.66 28.90 -39.01
CA PRO A 32 46.29 28.29 -39.01
C PRO A 32 46.17 26.72 -39.03
N PHE A 33 44.92 26.22 -38.99
CA PHE A 33 44.42 24.87 -39.40
C PHE A 33 44.53 24.67 -40.96
N PRO A 34 44.37 23.46 -41.61
CA PRO A 34 43.29 22.48 -41.36
C PRO A 34 43.43 20.96 -41.76
N SER A 35 42.45 20.16 -41.31
CA SER A 35 41.70 19.01 -41.93
C SER A 35 42.30 17.86 -42.79
N CYS A 36 41.62 16.69 -42.69
CA CYS A 36 41.58 15.50 -43.60
C CYS A 36 42.75 14.48 -43.53
N SER A 37 42.56 13.16 -43.70
CA SER A 37 41.35 12.31 -43.91
C SER A 37 41.68 10.80 -43.77
N SER A 38 40.68 9.93 -43.49
CA SER A 38 40.53 8.50 -43.93
C SER A 38 41.67 7.47 -43.69
N ALA A 39 41.46 6.15 -43.56
CA ALA A 39 40.34 5.24 -43.30
C ALA A 39 40.94 3.80 -43.11
N GLU A 40 40.10 2.76 -43.02
CA GLU A 40 40.45 1.31 -43.03
C GLU A 40 41.17 0.73 -41.78
N ALA A 41 41.18 -0.59 -41.53
CA ALA A 41 40.12 -1.61 -41.51
C ALA A 41 40.67 -2.89 -40.85
N ALA A 42 39.81 -3.65 -40.14
CA ALA A 42 39.90 -5.07 -39.75
C ALA A 42 41.27 -5.83 -39.67
N THR A 43 41.48 -6.59 -38.59
CA THR A 43 41.36 -8.09 -38.58
C THR A 43 41.81 -8.70 -37.24
N MET A 44 41.21 -9.84 -36.87
CA MET A 44 41.43 -10.63 -35.64
C MET A 44 42.83 -11.25 -35.51
N ALA A 45 43.22 -11.60 -34.26
CA ALA A 45 43.93 -12.85 -33.98
C ALA A 45 43.60 -13.38 -32.56
N ILE A 46 43.32 -14.68 -32.46
CA ILE A 46 43.02 -15.43 -31.24
C ILE A 46 44.29 -16.16 -30.77
N ALA A 47 44.62 -16.12 -29.46
CA ALA A 47 45.36 -17.20 -28.78
C ALA A 47 45.45 -17.01 -27.25
N ALA A 48 44.83 -17.91 -26.48
CA ALA A 48 45.31 -18.28 -25.15
C ALA A 48 44.85 -19.72 -24.85
N ALA A 49 45.79 -20.66 -24.79
CA ALA A 49 45.50 -22.08 -24.60
C ALA A 49 45.23 -22.39 -23.12
N GLY A 50 44.36 -23.37 -22.87
CA GLY A 50 44.15 -23.90 -21.52
C GLY A 50 45.26 -24.88 -21.13
N CYS A 51 45.52 -24.99 -19.82
CA CYS A 51 46.14 -26.15 -19.21
C CYS A 51 45.46 -26.46 -17.87
N TYR A 52 45.08 -27.72 -17.69
CA TYR A 52 44.65 -28.26 -16.40
C TYR A 52 45.84 -28.30 -15.44
N PHE A 53 45.62 -28.07 -14.14
CA PHE A 53 45.82 -29.11 -13.12
C PHE A 53 45.19 -28.72 -11.78
N SER A 54 44.75 -29.72 -11.02
CA SER A 54 44.07 -29.59 -9.74
C SER A 54 44.96 -29.87 -8.53
N SER A 55 44.50 -29.41 -7.36
CA SER A 55 44.87 -29.82 -6.00
C SER A 55 46.31 -29.58 -5.51
N LEU A 56 46.44 -28.83 -4.41
CA LEU A 56 46.66 -29.42 -3.08
C LEU A 56 46.54 -28.37 -1.96
N SER A 57 46.15 -28.83 -0.77
CA SER A 57 46.09 -27.99 0.44
C SER A 57 47.43 -27.98 1.18
N SER A 58 47.66 -26.95 1.99
CA SER A 58 48.50 -27.02 3.19
C SER A 58 48.10 -25.93 4.18
N ALA A 59 48.26 -26.23 5.47
CA ALA A 59 47.70 -25.47 6.59
C ALA A 59 48.80 -24.73 7.40
N VAL A 60 48.50 -24.39 8.66
CA VAL A 60 49.43 -23.93 9.73
C VAL A 60 49.84 -22.45 9.60
N THR A 61 49.73 -21.54 10.57
CA THR A 61 49.22 -21.54 11.98
C THR A 61 48.94 -20.09 12.42
N TYR A 62 48.13 -19.89 13.47
CA TYR A 62 48.41 -18.82 14.44
C TYR A 62 48.15 -19.31 15.88
N ARG A 63 49.04 -18.94 16.82
CA ARG A 63 48.95 -19.29 18.25
C ARG A 63 48.03 -18.32 18.99
N GLY A 64 47.25 -18.83 19.94
CA GLY A 64 46.38 -18.03 20.82
C GLY A 64 46.96 -17.75 22.22
N SER A 65 46.11 -17.24 23.11
CA SER A 65 46.35 -17.10 24.56
C SER A 65 45.10 -17.48 25.37
N LEU A 66 45.23 -17.60 26.70
CA LEU A 66 44.48 -18.49 27.63
C LEU A 66 43.99 -17.67 28.85
N LEU A 67 42.97 -18.00 29.68
CA LEU A 67 41.95 -19.08 29.87
C LEU A 67 40.99 -18.53 31.01
N PRO A 68 40.15 -19.29 31.76
CA PRO A 68 39.23 -20.41 31.50
C PRO A 68 37.77 -20.17 32.04
N GLY A 69 36.82 -21.07 31.75
CA GLY A 69 35.56 -21.23 32.53
C GLY A 69 34.46 -21.99 31.78
N LEU A 70 34.10 -23.22 32.19
CA LEU A 70 33.37 -24.17 31.33
C LEU A 70 32.42 -25.11 32.10
N GLY A 71 31.20 -25.31 31.57
CA GLY A 71 30.30 -26.44 31.87
C GLY A 71 29.31 -26.64 30.71
N ARG A 72 29.47 -27.65 29.84
CA ARG A 72 28.84 -29.00 29.88
C ARG A 72 27.31 -28.95 29.66
N LEU A 73 26.67 -29.67 28.73
CA LEU A 73 27.05 -30.89 27.97
C LEU A 73 26.44 -30.97 26.54
N ALA A 74 27.26 -31.50 25.63
CA ALA A 74 27.00 -32.59 24.65
C ALA A 74 25.78 -32.58 23.69
N CYS A 75 26.08 -32.62 22.40
CA CYS A 75 25.18 -33.06 21.31
C CYS A 75 25.49 -34.50 20.89
N THR A 76 24.48 -35.23 20.40
CA THR A 76 24.63 -36.51 19.67
C THR A 76 23.82 -36.47 18.37
N ALA A 77 24.42 -36.95 17.28
CA ALA A 77 23.83 -36.98 15.94
C ALA A 77 23.33 -38.40 15.56
N PRO A 78 22.88 -38.71 14.32
CA PRO A 78 21.48 -39.03 14.06
C PRO A 78 21.24 -40.49 13.61
N ARG A 79 19.96 -40.90 13.47
CA ARG A 79 19.54 -42.12 12.72
C ARG A 79 18.17 -41.96 12.04
N ASP A 80 18.05 -42.63 10.89
CA ASP A 80 16.93 -42.56 9.94
C ASP A 80 15.79 -43.58 10.16
N SER A 81 14.68 -43.32 9.46
CA SER A 81 13.76 -44.31 8.83
C SER A 81 12.52 -44.80 9.66
N PRO A 82 11.45 -45.37 9.04
CA PRO A 82 10.27 -44.53 8.69
C PRO A 82 8.83 -45.15 8.80
N PHE A 83 7.79 -44.31 8.63
CA PHE A 83 6.36 -44.61 8.30
C PHE A 83 5.48 -45.37 9.34
N PRO A 84 4.12 -45.42 9.22
CA PRO A 84 3.20 -44.90 8.17
C PRO A 84 1.89 -44.14 8.60
N LEU A 85 1.34 -43.34 7.65
CA LEU A 85 -0.11 -43.00 7.41
C LEU A 85 -0.87 -42.22 8.53
N SER A 86 -1.89 -41.36 8.30
CA SER A 86 -2.79 -41.03 7.17
C SER A 86 -3.54 -39.70 7.49
N LEU A 87 -4.29 -38.96 6.65
CA LEU A 87 -4.62 -38.99 5.21
C LEU A 87 -5.25 -37.60 4.81
N LYS A 88 -5.03 -37.09 3.59
CA LYS A 88 -5.91 -36.15 2.86
C LYS A 88 -5.97 -36.56 1.38
N SER A 89 -7.13 -36.46 0.74
CA SER A 89 -7.38 -37.09 -0.57
C SER A 89 -7.37 -36.10 -1.74
N GLU A 90 -6.39 -36.24 -2.63
CA GLU A 90 -6.52 -35.82 -4.04
C GLU A 90 -6.75 -37.05 -4.93
N ARG A 91 -7.51 -36.87 -6.03
CA ARG A 91 -7.68 -37.91 -7.07
C ARG A 91 -7.48 -37.32 -8.47
N LYS A 92 -6.28 -37.50 -9.03
CA LYS A 92 -6.08 -37.49 -10.49
C LYS A 92 -6.61 -38.80 -11.10
N ARG A 93 -7.20 -38.74 -12.30
CA ARG A 93 -7.66 -39.92 -13.08
C ARG A 93 -6.67 -40.23 -14.22
N PRO A 94 -6.39 -41.51 -14.54
CA PRO A 94 -5.73 -41.92 -15.78
C PRO A 94 -6.75 -42.21 -16.92
N PRO A 95 -6.31 -42.37 -18.19
CA PRO A 95 -7.17 -42.24 -19.38
C PRO A 95 -7.72 -43.57 -19.94
N LYS A 96 -8.75 -43.48 -20.81
CA LYS A 96 -9.03 -44.49 -21.87
C LYS A 96 -9.94 -43.94 -22.98
N LYS A 97 -9.92 -44.66 -24.11
CA LYS A 97 -10.31 -44.25 -25.48
C LYS A 97 -11.80 -44.37 -25.83
N ASP A 98 -12.19 -43.55 -26.82
CA ASP A 98 -13.11 -43.77 -27.95
C ASP A 98 -14.39 -44.61 -27.78
N SER A 99 -15.55 -43.95 -27.92
CA SER A 99 -16.60 -44.41 -28.86
C SER A 99 -17.58 -43.27 -29.20
N SER A 100 -18.12 -43.32 -30.41
CA SER A 100 -18.88 -42.26 -31.10
C SER A 100 -20.38 -42.25 -30.83
N SER A 101 -21.00 -41.05 -30.79
CA SER A 101 -22.35 -40.83 -31.36
C SER A 101 -22.64 -39.34 -31.65
N SER A 102 -23.50 -39.09 -32.62
CA SER A 102 -23.66 -37.82 -33.36
C SER A 102 -24.68 -36.83 -32.74
N PRO A 103 -24.66 -35.53 -33.13
CA PRO A 103 -25.47 -34.48 -32.47
C PRO A 103 -26.89 -34.30 -33.06
N PRO A 104 -27.83 -33.68 -32.32
CA PRO A 104 -29.13 -33.23 -32.84
C PRO A 104 -29.07 -31.85 -33.54
N PRO A 105 -30.06 -31.51 -34.41
CA PRO A 105 -30.07 -30.30 -35.24
C PRO A 105 -30.68 -29.03 -34.57
N PRO A 106 -30.51 -27.83 -35.18
CA PRO A 106 -30.89 -26.53 -34.60
C PRO A 106 -32.39 -26.15 -34.76
N PRO A 107 -32.89 -25.11 -34.06
CA PRO A 107 -34.31 -24.79 -33.99
C PRO A 107 -34.86 -24.04 -35.21
N SER A 108 -36.14 -24.26 -35.52
CA SER A 108 -36.89 -23.55 -36.56
C SER A 108 -37.83 -22.49 -35.96
N ALA A 109 -37.89 -21.33 -36.60
CA ALA A 109 -38.83 -20.26 -36.28
C ALA A 109 -40.11 -20.37 -37.14
N LYS A 110 -41.26 -19.90 -36.60
CA LYS A 110 -42.23 -19.01 -37.29
C LYS A 110 -43.57 -18.83 -36.52
N THR A 111 -44.00 -17.56 -36.37
CA THR A 111 -45.39 -17.02 -36.50
C THR A 111 -46.55 -17.60 -35.66
N SER A 112 -47.59 -16.85 -35.22
CA SER A 112 -47.91 -15.41 -35.24
C SER A 112 -49.28 -15.15 -34.57
N ARG A 113 -49.51 -13.92 -34.06
CA ARG A 113 -50.85 -13.30 -33.75
C ARG A 113 -51.65 -14.01 -32.62
N ASP A 114 -52.62 -13.39 -31.92
CA ASP A 114 -53.24 -12.05 -32.05
C ASP A 114 -53.66 -11.45 -30.69
N LYS A 115 -53.94 -10.13 -30.69
CA LYS A 115 -54.63 -9.22 -29.72
C LYS A 115 -55.21 -9.72 -28.38
N GLY A 116 -55.11 -8.85 -27.35
CA GLY A 116 -56.13 -8.76 -26.28
C GLY A 116 -55.74 -8.03 -24.97
N LYS A 117 -56.13 -6.76 -24.80
CA LYS A 117 -56.22 -6.02 -23.50
C LYS A 117 -57.67 -6.09 -22.96
N PRO A 118 -58.03 -5.55 -21.77
CA PRO A 118 -57.47 -5.63 -20.40
C PRO A 118 -58.59 -5.95 -19.34
N LEU A 119 -58.40 -5.57 -18.05
CA LEU A 119 -59.40 -5.50 -16.94
C LEU A 119 -59.82 -6.86 -16.31
N SER A 120 -60.24 -7.00 -15.03
CA SER A 120 -60.42 -6.09 -13.89
C SER A 120 -60.44 -6.86 -12.53
N GLN A 121 -60.40 -6.13 -11.40
CA GLN A 121 -60.58 -6.57 -10.01
C GLN A 121 -61.80 -7.49 -9.73
N LYS A 122 -61.75 -8.28 -8.63
CA LYS A 122 -62.93 -8.68 -7.83
C LYS A 122 -62.57 -9.02 -6.36
N LYS A 123 -63.54 -8.89 -5.45
CA LYS A 123 -63.44 -8.96 -3.97
C LYS A 123 -64.48 -9.94 -3.38
N TYR A 124 -64.11 -10.74 -2.36
CA TYR A 124 -64.92 -11.32 -1.24
C TYR A 124 -66.15 -12.20 -1.58
N PRO A 125 -66.82 -12.96 -0.63
CA PRO A 125 -66.81 -13.02 0.87
C PRO A 125 -66.29 -14.38 1.44
N GLY A 126 -66.42 -14.82 2.71
CA GLY A 126 -66.90 -14.24 4.00
C GLY A 126 -67.75 -15.22 4.88
N ARG A 127 -67.95 -14.92 6.19
CA ARG A 127 -68.61 -15.74 7.28
C ARG A 127 -67.80 -16.98 7.76
N SER A 128 -67.84 -17.47 9.02
CA SER A 128 -68.54 -17.09 10.29
C SER A 128 -67.77 -17.63 11.54
N LYS A 129 -68.16 -17.16 12.74
CA LYS A 129 -67.75 -17.45 14.14
C LYS A 129 -67.68 -18.97 14.55
N ASP A 130 -67.12 -19.44 15.69
CA ASP A 130 -67.37 -19.05 17.11
C ASP A 130 -66.26 -19.41 18.17
N GLU A 131 -66.24 -18.60 19.24
CA GLU A 131 -65.95 -18.84 20.69
C GLU A 131 -64.62 -19.40 21.29
N ARG A 132 -64.52 -19.29 22.64
CA ARG A 132 -63.36 -19.30 23.61
C ARG A 132 -63.76 -20.11 24.88
N PRO A 133 -63.02 -20.17 26.03
CA PRO A 133 -61.59 -20.46 26.30
C PRO A 133 -61.28 -21.35 27.57
N TYR A 134 -60.04 -21.88 27.70
CA TYR A 134 -59.35 -22.34 28.96
C TYR A 134 -60.06 -23.44 29.84
N PRO A 135 -59.55 -23.94 31.01
CA PRO A 135 -58.26 -23.75 31.72
C PRO A 135 -57.54 -25.05 32.24
N PHE A 136 -56.38 -24.85 32.90
CA PHE A 136 -55.71 -25.56 34.05
C PHE A 136 -56.05 -27.02 34.48
N VAL A 137 -55.03 -27.79 34.93
CA VAL A 137 -54.95 -28.52 36.25
C VAL A 137 -53.71 -29.44 36.37
N ASP A 138 -53.14 -29.51 37.59
CA ASP A 138 -52.03 -30.37 38.05
C ASP A 138 -52.38 -31.88 38.19
N GLY A 139 -51.40 -32.77 38.41
CA GLY A 139 -51.72 -34.15 38.87
C GLY A 139 -50.65 -35.24 38.84
N ASP A 140 -49.62 -35.11 39.67
CA ASP A 140 -48.78 -36.16 40.29
C ASP A 140 -49.23 -37.65 40.22
N ARG A 141 -48.29 -38.58 39.88
CA ARG A 141 -48.13 -39.93 40.51
C ARG A 141 -46.94 -40.80 40.01
N ASN A 142 -45.85 -40.71 40.77
CA ASN A 142 -45.04 -41.78 41.41
C ASN A 142 -45.07 -43.29 40.97
N ARG A 143 -43.93 -43.98 41.23
CA ARG A 143 -43.52 -45.41 41.07
C ARG A 143 -42.99 -45.86 39.69
N GLY A 144 -41.85 -46.55 39.56
CA GLY A 144 -40.77 -46.87 40.52
C GLY A 144 -39.98 -48.16 40.22
N SER A 145 -38.77 -48.31 40.80
CA SER A 145 -37.96 -49.56 40.94
C SER A 145 -37.28 -50.13 39.67
N ALA A 146 -36.03 -50.65 39.67
CA ALA A 146 -34.89 -50.57 40.61
C ALA A 146 -33.60 -51.12 39.95
N GLY A 147 -32.42 -50.84 40.54
CA GLY A 147 -31.14 -51.49 40.25
C GLY A 147 -30.04 -50.96 41.19
N ARG A 148 -29.40 -51.83 41.99
CA ARG A 148 -28.61 -51.42 43.18
C ARG A 148 -27.51 -52.42 43.55
N SER A 149 -26.28 -51.94 43.77
CA SER A 149 -25.23 -52.46 44.69
C SER A 149 -24.07 -51.43 44.72
N GLU A 150 -23.61 -50.87 45.85
CA GLU A 150 -22.92 -51.42 47.05
C GLU A 150 -21.41 -51.70 46.83
N SER A 151 -20.47 -51.39 47.75
CA SER A 151 -20.55 -50.85 49.13
C SER A 151 -19.20 -50.32 49.71
N THR A 152 -19.24 -49.88 50.99
CA THR A 152 -18.18 -49.48 51.97
C THR A 152 -17.72 -48.00 51.98
N GLY A 153 -17.29 -47.40 53.11
CA GLY A 153 -17.45 -47.82 54.53
C GLY A 153 -16.52 -47.13 55.58
N PHE A 154 -17.09 -46.60 56.68
CA PHE A 154 -16.44 -46.06 57.92
C PHE A 154 -15.49 -44.84 57.79
N GLY A 155 -15.25 -43.99 58.82
CA GLY A 155 -15.71 -43.93 60.22
C GLY A 155 -15.21 -42.65 60.94
N SER A 156 -15.81 -42.28 62.09
CA SER A 156 -15.68 -40.97 62.77
C SER A 156 -14.68 -40.90 63.95
N SER A 157 -14.15 -39.71 64.31
CA SER A 157 -13.94 -39.33 65.74
C SER A 157 -13.55 -37.85 66.02
N GLY A 158 -14.17 -37.26 67.05
CA GLY A 158 -13.45 -36.72 68.23
C GLY A 158 -12.97 -35.25 68.29
N LEU A 159 -13.66 -34.40 69.08
CA LEU A 159 -13.22 -33.05 69.50
C LEU A 159 -12.00 -33.04 70.46
N GLN A 160 -11.23 -31.94 70.47
CA GLN A 160 -10.92 -31.21 71.73
C GLN A 160 -10.51 -29.73 71.54
N ARG A 161 -10.87 -28.88 72.52
CA ARG A 161 -10.61 -27.43 72.59
C ARG A 161 -9.27 -27.11 73.27
N LYS A 162 -8.63 -25.99 72.90
CA LYS A 162 -7.95 -25.12 73.87
C LYS A 162 -7.89 -23.65 73.42
N GLU A 163 -8.20 -22.74 74.32
CA GLU A 163 -8.28 -21.29 74.09
C GLU A 163 -6.91 -20.60 74.25
N LYS A 164 -6.74 -19.42 73.64
CA LYS A 164 -6.54 -18.16 74.40
C LYS A 164 -6.47 -16.88 73.54
N ARG A 165 -7.17 -15.85 74.04
CA ARG A 165 -6.91 -14.39 73.93
C ARG A 165 -6.84 -13.77 72.53
N GLY A 166 -7.82 -12.92 72.24
CA GLY A 166 -7.80 -12.03 71.08
C GLY A 166 -6.94 -10.78 71.28
N PHE A 167 -6.64 -10.13 70.16
CA PHE A 167 -6.25 -8.74 70.05
C PHE A 167 -6.99 -8.16 68.85
N ASN A 168 -7.85 -7.17 69.06
CA ASN A 168 -8.45 -6.42 67.97
C ASN A 168 -7.41 -5.44 67.45
N PHE A 169 -7.01 -5.58 66.18
CA PHE A 169 -6.28 -4.55 65.47
C PHE A 169 -7.09 -4.12 64.24
N THR A 170 -7.68 -2.93 64.34
CA THR A 170 -8.51 -2.36 63.27
C THR A 170 -7.61 -1.67 62.25
N GLU A 171 -6.93 -2.43 61.40
CA GLU A 171 -6.32 -1.85 60.20
C GLU A 171 -7.42 -1.56 59.16
N GLN A 172 -7.83 -0.30 59.09
CA GLN A 172 -8.44 0.24 57.87
C GLN A 172 -7.38 0.30 56.76
N ARG A 173 -7.08 -0.86 56.15
CA ARG A 173 -6.50 -0.86 54.81
C ARG A 173 -7.57 -0.37 53.85
N SER A 174 -7.44 0.89 53.44
CA SER A 174 -8.09 1.41 52.24
C SER A 174 -7.59 0.63 51.03
N GLN A 175 -8.23 -0.51 50.74
CA GLN A 175 -8.13 -1.17 49.46
C GLN A 175 -8.83 -0.27 48.43
N THR A 176 -8.09 0.64 47.82
CA THR A 176 -8.42 1.12 46.48
C THR A 176 -8.40 -0.09 45.56
N GLU A 177 -9.58 -0.63 45.23
CA GLU A 177 -9.67 -1.63 44.18
C GLU A 177 -9.09 -1.05 42.87
N PRO A 178 -8.29 -1.81 42.11
CA PRO A 178 -7.95 -1.43 40.75
C PRO A 178 -9.24 -1.31 39.94
N GLY A 179 -9.35 -0.24 39.14
CA GLY A 179 -10.59 0.16 38.50
C GLY A 179 -11.23 -0.97 37.68
N LYS A 180 -12.50 -1.28 37.99
CA LYS A 180 -13.30 -2.17 37.15
C LYS A 180 -13.55 -1.51 35.80
N PHE A 181 -13.00 -2.10 34.74
CA PHE A 181 -13.40 -1.82 33.36
C PHE A 181 -14.94 -1.95 33.28
N GLN A 182 -15.63 -1.04 32.60
CA GLN A 182 -17.10 -1.08 32.51
C GLN A 182 -17.54 -2.11 31.45
N ASP A 183 -17.27 -3.39 31.75
CA ASP A 183 -17.20 -4.52 30.81
C ASP A 183 -18.43 -4.74 29.92
N ALA A 184 -19.63 -4.37 30.35
CA ALA A 184 -20.84 -4.67 29.57
C ALA A 184 -21.18 -3.59 28.53
N ALA A 185 -21.07 -2.32 28.89
CA ALA A 185 -21.56 -1.20 28.08
C ALA A 185 -20.66 -0.95 26.86
N SER A 186 -19.35 -0.74 27.08
CA SER A 186 -18.40 -0.47 25.99
C SER A 186 -18.31 -1.62 24.98
N LEU A 187 -18.49 -2.88 25.43
CA LEU A 187 -18.56 -4.05 24.53
C LEU A 187 -19.83 -4.10 23.66
N ASN A 188 -20.92 -3.44 24.07
CA ASN A 188 -22.17 -3.39 23.29
C ASN A 188 -22.13 -2.33 22.18
N ALA A 189 -21.19 -1.38 22.26
CA ALA A 189 -20.92 -0.37 21.22
C ALA A 189 -20.11 -0.94 20.05
N VAL A 190 -19.45 -2.10 20.24
CA VAL A 190 -18.71 -2.82 19.20
C VAL A 190 -19.67 -3.74 18.44
N VAL A 191 -19.57 -3.73 17.12
CA VAL A 191 -20.43 -4.50 16.21
C VAL A 191 -19.60 -5.26 15.19
N LYS A 192 -20.11 -6.41 14.75
CA LYS A 192 -19.47 -7.23 13.73
C LYS A 192 -19.88 -6.75 12.34
N VAL A 193 -18.92 -6.50 11.47
CA VAL A 193 -19.11 -6.16 10.06
C VAL A 193 -19.12 -7.45 9.23
N TYR A 194 -20.03 -7.54 8.27
CA TYR A 194 -20.03 -8.53 7.20
C TYR A 194 -20.05 -7.75 5.87
N CYS A 195 -18.95 -7.79 5.13
CA CYS A 195 -18.86 -7.14 3.82
C CYS A 195 -18.85 -8.21 2.71
N THR A 196 -19.64 -7.98 1.67
CA THR A 196 -19.59 -8.73 0.43
C THR A 196 -18.83 -7.90 -0.61
N HIS A 197 -17.69 -8.43 -1.07
CA HIS A 197 -16.75 -7.77 -1.95
C HIS A 197 -16.97 -8.21 -3.40
N THR A 198 -16.78 -7.33 -4.37
CA THR A 198 -16.82 -7.66 -5.81
C THR A 198 -15.87 -6.73 -6.56
N GLU A 199 -14.60 -7.11 -6.52
CA GLU A 199 -13.45 -6.38 -7.05
C GLU A 199 -13.49 -6.35 -8.58
N PRO A 200 -12.97 -5.29 -9.22
CA PRO A 200 -12.68 -5.35 -10.65
C PRO A 200 -11.57 -6.38 -10.91
N ASP A 201 -11.58 -6.96 -12.11
CA ASP A 201 -10.44 -7.68 -12.67
C ASP A 201 -9.61 -6.62 -13.42
N TYR A 202 -8.37 -6.34 -13.00
CA TYR A 202 -7.57 -5.25 -13.57
C TYR A 202 -6.93 -5.67 -14.91
N SER A 203 -6.65 -6.96 -15.09
CA SER A 203 -6.13 -7.52 -16.35
C SER A 203 -7.20 -7.54 -17.45
N LEU A 204 -8.45 -7.82 -17.08
CA LEU A 204 -9.65 -7.82 -17.93
C LEU A 204 -10.66 -6.77 -17.43
N PRO A 205 -10.37 -5.45 -17.59
CA PRO A 205 -11.05 -4.33 -16.91
C PRO A 205 -12.56 -4.15 -17.18
N TRP A 206 -13.13 -4.92 -18.11
CA TRP A 206 -14.58 -5.05 -18.33
C TRP A 206 -15.27 -6.09 -17.43
N GLN A 207 -14.51 -6.88 -16.68
CA GLN A 207 -15.00 -7.94 -15.80
C GLN A 207 -14.91 -7.55 -14.32
N LYS A 208 -15.42 -8.44 -13.48
CA LYS A 208 -15.25 -8.40 -12.03
C LYS A 208 -14.80 -9.77 -11.54
N GLN A 209 -13.91 -9.76 -10.56
CA GLN A 209 -13.49 -10.98 -9.89
C GLN A 209 -14.66 -11.65 -9.15
N ARG A 210 -14.45 -12.90 -8.74
CA ARG A 210 -15.46 -13.69 -8.06
C ARG A 210 -15.84 -13.07 -6.72
N GLN A 211 -17.13 -12.75 -6.57
CA GLN A 211 -17.69 -12.28 -5.30
C GLN A 211 -17.34 -13.19 -4.12
N TYR A 212 -16.79 -12.60 -3.06
CA TYR A 212 -16.52 -13.26 -1.78
C TYR A 212 -17.11 -12.45 -0.61
N THR A 213 -16.92 -12.91 0.63
CA THR A 213 -17.41 -12.22 1.83
C THR A 213 -16.37 -12.30 2.93
N SER A 214 -16.10 -11.16 3.57
CA SER A 214 -15.22 -11.04 4.73
C SER A 214 -16.01 -10.68 5.99
N THR A 215 -15.33 -10.70 7.14
CA THR A 215 -15.85 -10.13 8.38
C THR A 215 -14.79 -9.28 9.06
N GLY A 216 -15.20 -8.13 9.58
CA GLY A 216 -14.38 -7.23 10.38
C GLY A 216 -15.14 -6.74 11.61
N SER A 217 -14.58 -5.72 12.26
CA SER A 217 -15.19 -5.06 13.42
C SER A 217 -15.48 -3.59 13.13
N ALA A 218 -16.44 -3.03 13.85
CA ALA A 218 -16.74 -1.59 13.84
C ALA A 218 -17.23 -1.16 15.22
N PHE A 219 -17.28 0.14 15.49
CA PHE A 219 -17.83 0.67 16.74
C PHE A 219 -18.61 1.98 16.58
N MET A 220 -19.54 2.21 17.50
CA MET A 220 -20.38 3.40 17.56
C MET A 220 -19.59 4.61 18.09
N ILE A 221 -19.63 5.74 17.37
CA ILE A 221 -18.92 6.98 17.73
C ILE A 221 -19.84 8.18 18.01
N GLY A 222 -21.15 8.01 17.89
CA GLY A 222 -22.17 9.07 18.01
C GLY A 222 -22.91 9.30 16.70
N ASP A 223 -23.93 10.18 16.71
CA ASP A 223 -24.63 10.71 15.53
C ASP A 223 -25.09 9.69 14.46
N GLY A 224 -25.41 8.46 14.85
CA GLY A 224 -25.78 7.39 13.90
C GLY A 224 -24.63 6.92 13.00
N LYS A 225 -23.37 7.23 13.39
CA LYS A 225 -22.12 6.87 12.70
C LYS A 225 -21.46 5.66 13.38
N LEU A 226 -20.97 4.73 12.56
CA LEU A 226 -20.04 3.67 12.96
C LEU A 226 -18.68 3.93 12.31
N LEU A 227 -17.60 3.57 12.98
CA LEU A 227 -16.24 3.62 12.45
C LEU A 227 -15.65 2.22 12.30
N THR A 228 -14.94 1.97 11.20
CA THR A 228 -14.26 0.71 10.86
C THR A 228 -13.03 1.01 9.98
N ASN A 229 -12.30 -0.02 9.52
CA ASN A 229 -11.22 0.16 8.55
C ASN A 229 -11.75 0.29 7.10
N ALA A 230 -10.98 0.95 6.23
CA ALA A 230 -11.33 1.07 4.82
C ALA A 230 -11.28 -0.29 4.10
N HIS A 231 -10.25 -1.11 4.36
CA HIS A 231 -10.11 -2.45 3.77
C HIS A 231 -11.29 -3.38 4.13
N CYS A 232 -11.86 -3.22 5.34
CA CYS A 232 -13.04 -3.99 5.77
C CYS A 232 -14.30 -3.72 4.92
N VAL A 233 -14.32 -2.64 4.15
CA VAL A 233 -15.40 -2.26 3.21
C VAL A 233 -14.85 -1.86 1.83
N GLU A 234 -13.71 -2.43 1.43
CA GLU A 234 -13.15 -2.30 0.09
C GLU A 234 -14.05 -3.00 -0.95
N HIS A 235 -14.15 -2.45 -2.16
CA HIS A 235 -14.96 -3.00 -3.28
C HIS A 235 -16.35 -3.55 -2.88
N TYR A 236 -17.02 -2.90 -1.92
CA TYR A 236 -18.24 -3.40 -1.30
C TYR A 236 -19.43 -3.40 -2.28
N THR A 237 -20.12 -4.53 -2.36
CA THR A 237 -21.44 -4.67 -2.99
C THR A 237 -22.56 -4.60 -1.95
N GLN A 238 -22.31 -5.09 -0.73
CA GLN A 238 -23.22 -4.97 0.40
C GLN A 238 -22.45 -5.00 1.73
N VAL A 239 -22.73 -4.05 2.62
CA VAL A 239 -22.24 -4.04 4.00
C VAL A 239 -23.41 -4.33 4.95
N LYS A 240 -23.19 -5.20 5.92
CA LYS A 240 -24.13 -5.50 7.02
C LYS A 240 -23.41 -5.44 8.36
N VAL A 241 -24.11 -5.07 9.41
CA VAL A 241 -23.60 -5.05 10.78
C VAL A 241 -24.51 -5.85 11.73
N LYS A 242 -23.91 -6.48 12.74
CA LYS A 242 -24.59 -7.27 13.79
C LYS A 242 -24.16 -6.75 15.16
N ARG A 243 -25.11 -6.40 16.03
CA ARG A 243 -24.82 -6.00 17.42
C ARG A 243 -24.47 -7.22 18.28
N ARG A 244 -23.71 -6.99 19.34
CA ARG A 244 -23.53 -7.99 20.41
C ARG A 244 -24.88 -8.39 21.01
N GLY A 245 -25.18 -9.70 21.03
CA GLY A 245 -26.40 -10.24 21.64
C GLY A 245 -27.68 -10.13 20.80
N ASP A 246 -27.61 -9.65 19.56
CA ASP A 246 -28.72 -9.60 18.60
C ASP A 246 -28.37 -10.47 17.39
N ASP A 247 -29.26 -11.37 16.96
CA ASP A 247 -29.06 -12.19 15.75
C ASP A 247 -29.36 -11.47 14.44
N THR A 248 -29.98 -10.29 14.52
CA THR A 248 -30.35 -9.46 13.38
C THR A 248 -29.12 -8.85 12.72
N LYS A 249 -29.01 -9.00 11.39
CA LYS A 249 -28.02 -8.29 10.57
C LYS A 249 -28.69 -7.10 9.89
N TYR A 250 -28.26 -5.90 10.24
CA TYR A 250 -28.77 -4.65 9.68
C TYR A 250 -27.93 -4.24 8.47
N VAL A 251 -28.54 -3.66 7.45
CA VAL A 251 -27.82 -3.11 6.30
C VAL A 251 -27.15 -1.80 6.71
N ALA A 252 -25.88 -1.65 6.36
CA ALA A 252 -25.11 -0.42 6.56
C ALA A 252 -24.75 0.21 5.20
N LYS A 253 -24.60 1.53 5.17
CA LYS A 253 -24.11 2.30 4.02
C LYS A 253 -22.77 2.91 4.37
N VAL A 254 -21.82 2.88 3.43
CA VAL A 254 -20.55 3.60 3.57
C VAL A 254 -20.80 5.08 3.27
N LEU A 255 -20.45 5.96 4.20
CA LEU A 255 -20.55 7.42 4.07
C LEU A 255 -19.27 8.02 3.48
N ALA A 256 -18.11 7.55 3.97
CA ALA A 256 -16.78 7.99 3.53
C ALA A 256 -15.75 6.89 3.76
N LYS A 257 -14.66 6.94 2.98
CA LYS A 257 -13.47 6.10 3.14
C LYS A 257 -12.23 6.97 2.94
N GLY A 258 -11.28 6.87 3.86
CA GLY A 258 -9.91 7.35 3.71
C GLY A 258 -9.02 6.13 3.54
N ILE A 259 -8.54 5.91 2.32
CA ILE A 259 -7.76 4.71 1.97
C ILE A 259 -6.33 4.85 2.50
N ASP A 260 -5.76 6.05 2.35
CA ASP A 260 -4.47 6.49 2.90
C ASP A 260 -4.32 6.31 4.42
N CYS A 261 -5.40 6.48 5.17
CA CYS A 261 -5.45 6.27 6.62
C CYS A 261 -6.18 5.00 7.07
N ASP A 262 -6.65 4.16 6.13
CA ASP A 262 -7.43 2.95 6.37
C ASP A 262 -8.61 3.14 7.34
N ILE A 263 -9.41 4.20 7.17
CA ILE A 263 -10.65 4.46 7.94
C ILE A 263 -11.86 4.48 7.01
N ALA A 264 -12.97 3.89 7.45
CA ALA A 264 -14.29 4.10 6.85
C ALA A 264 -15.36 4.46 7.87
N LEU A 265 -16.28 5.33 7.43
CA LEU A 265 -17.44 5.78 8.19
C LEU A 265 -18.69 5.09 7.61
N LEU A 266 -19.49 4.44 8.46
CA LEU A 266 -20.74 3.79 8.07
C LEU A 266 -21.95 4.42 8.77
N SER A 267 -23.12 4.33 8.13
CA SER A 267 -24.42 4.62 8.74
C SER A 267 -25.36 3.42 8.67
N VAL A 268 -26.33 3.37 9.59
CA VAL A 268 -27.39 2.35 9.64
C VAL A 268 -28.74 3.05 9.77
N GLU A 269 -29.65 2.81 8.83
CA GLU A 269 -30.95 3.51 8.77
C GLU A 269 -31.97 2.98 9.80
N SER A 270 -31.75 1.78 10.36
CA SER A 270 -32.71 1.17 11.27
C SER A 270 -32.60 1.75 12.68
N GLU A 271 -33.66 2.44 13.14
CA GLU A 271 -33.78 2.90 14.54
C GLU A 271 -33.64 1.76 15.56
N GLY A 272 -34.05 0.53 15.20
CA GLY A 272 -33.91 -0.66 16.04
C GLY A 272 -32.45 -1.00 16.35
N PHE A 273 -31.54 -0.75 15.41
CA PHE A 273 -30.10 -0.90 15.63
C PHE A 273 -29.58 0.12 16.66
N TRP A 274 -30.06 1.36 16.63
CA TRP A 274 -29.61 2.42 17.56
C TRP A 274 -30.31 2.42 18.92
N LYS A 275 -31.35 1.60 19.11
CA LYS A 275 -32.09 1.53 20.39
C LYS A 275 -31.18 1.08 21.53
N GLY A 276 -30.98 1.94 22.53
CA GLY A 276 -30.08 1.67 23.66
C GLY A 276 -28.62 1.52 23.20
N ALA A 277 -28.21 2.25 22.17
CA ALA A 277 -26.82 2.40 21.79
C ALA A 277 -26.15 3.46 22.69
N GLU A 278 -25.01 3.11 23.28
CA GLU A 278 -24.14 4.03 24.02
C GLU A 278 -22.84 4.14 23.20
N PRO A 279 -22.58 5.28 22.53
CA PRO A 279 -21.39 5.44 21.69
C PRO A 279 -20.12 5.59 22.54
N LEU A 280 -18.99 5.18 21.97
CA LEU A 280 -17.69 5.29 22.60
C LEU A 280 -17.17 6.73 22.53
N GLN A 281 -16.56 7.19 23.63
CA GLN A 281 -15.83 8.45 23.64
C GLN A 281 -14.40 8.24 23.12
N LEU A 282 -13.92 9.15 22.28
CA LEU A 282 -12.53 9.14 21.80
C LEU A 282 -11.60 9.72 22.87
N GLY A 283 -10.66 8.90 23.33
CA GLY A 283 -9.65 9.26 24.32
C GLY A 283 -8.47 10.03 23.72
N ARG A 284 -7.54 10.41 24.58
CA ARG A 284 -6.29 11.06 24.16
C ARG A 284 -5.27 10.04 23.65
N LEU A 285 -4.28 10.55 22.92
CA LEU A 285 -3.14 9.75 22.48
C LEU A 285 -2.35 9.23 23.71
N PRO A 286 -2.13 7.91 23.86
CA PRO A 286 -1.57 7.31 25.07
C PRO A 286 -0.06 7.56 25.20
N GLN A 287 0.52 7.19 26.33
CA GLN A 287 1.97 7.11 26.58
C GLN A 287 2.48 5.67 26.39
N LEU A 288 3.80 5.51 26.32
CA LEU A 288 4.42 4.19 26.33
C LEU A 288 4.13 3.48 27.67
N GLN A 289 3.95 2.16 27.63
CA GLN A 289 3.54 1.30 28.75
C GLN A 289 2.09 1.49 29.25
N ASP A 290 1.31 2.44 28.72
CA ASP A 290 -0.13 2.53 29.03
C ASP A 290 -0.81 1.21 28.62
N ALA A 291 -1.68 0.69 29.49
CA ALA A 291 -2.42 -0.52 29.22
C ALA A 291 -3.47 -0.29 28.12
N VAL A 292 -3.54 -1.24 27.18
CA VAL A 292 -4.45 -1.20 26.03
C VAL A 292 -5.26 -2.49 25.94
N THR A 293 -6.56 -2.34 25.68
CA THR A 293 -7.47 -3.47 25.47
C THR A 293 -8.13 -3.36 24.10
N VAL A 294 -7.78 -4.24 23.17
CA VAL A 294 -8.40 -4.32 21.84
C VAL A 294 -9.64 -5.21 21.90
N VAL A 295 -10.72 -4.76 21.28
CA VAL A 295 -11.99 -5.48 21.23
C VAL A 295 -12.47 -5.63 19.80
N GLY A 296 -12.88 -6.85 19.41
CA GLY A 296 -13.34 -7.12 18.05
C GLY A 296 -13.98 -8.49 17.89
N TYR A 297 -14.18 -8.90 16.64
CA TYR A 297 -14.81 -10.17 16.26
C TYR A 297 -13.86 -10.98 15.37
N PRO A 298 -13.18 -12.01 15.91
CA PRO A 298 -12.19 -12.76 15.16
C PRO A 298 -12.84 -13.58 14.04
N LEU A 299 -12.06 -13.84 12.99
CA LEU A 299 -12.50 -14.63 11.84
C LEU A 299 -13.09 -15.98 12.27
N GLY A 300 -14.27 -16.32 11.73
CA GLY A 300 -14.97 -17.58 12.01
C GLY A 300 -15.82 -17.61 13.29
N GLY A 301 -15.64 -16.67 14.23
CA GLY A 301 -16.45 -16.58 15.47
C GLY A 301 -17.47 -15.44 15.44
N ASP A 302 -18.71 -15.69 15.86
CA ASP A 302 -19.73 -14.62 16.06
C ASP A 302 -19.72 -14.03 17.49
N THR A 303 -18.87 -14.56 18.37
CA THR A 303 -18.62 -14.02 19.72
C THR A 303 -17.55 -12.93 19.69
N ILE A 304 -17.72 -11.92 20.54
CA ILE A 304 -16.72 -10.87 20.75
C ILE A 304 -15.45 -11.45 21.39
N SER A 305 -14.28 -10.92 21.01
CA SER A 305 -12.96 -11.24 21.55
C SER A 305 -12.33 -9.99 22.14
N VAL A 306 -11.49 -10.19 23.15
CA VAL A 306 -10.79 -9.14 23.88
C VAL A 306 -9.34 -9.57 24.03
N THR A 307 -8.40 -8.74 23.60
CA THR A 307 -6.95 -8.93 23.83
C THR A 307 -6.40 -7.73 24.59
N LYS A 308 -5.64 -7.98 25.66
CA LYS A 308 -5.02 -6.93 26.49
C LYS A 308 -3.50 -6.99 26.34
N GLY A 309 -2.89 -5.81 26.37
CA GLY A 309 -1.45 -5.59 26.32
C GLY A 309 -1.11 -4.18 26.81
N VAL A 310 0.01 -3.65 26.34
CA VAL A 310 0.48 -2.27 26.56
C VAL A 310 0.84 -1.58 25.24
N VAL A 311 0.96 -0.25 25.29
CA VAL A 311 1.53 0.55 24.21
C VAL A 311 3.06 0.38 24.19
N SER A 312 3.55 -0.29 23.17
CA SER A 312 4.97 -0.64 23.00
C SER A 312 5.78 0.44 22.28
N ARG A 313 5.15 1.17 21.35
CA ARG A 313 5.78 2.27 20.60
C ARG A 313 4.73 3.24 20.06
N ILE A 314 5.12 4.48 19.82
CA ILE A 314 4.36 5.45 19.04
C ILE A 314 5.34 6.05 18.02
N GLU A 315 5.07 5.84 16.74
CA GLU A 315 5.97 6.29 15.66
C GLU A 315 5.18 6.64 14.40
N VAL A 316 5.84 7.22 13.39
CA VAL A 316 5.24 7.38 12.07
C VAL A 316 5.45 6.08 11.30
N THR A 317 4.37 5.41 10.94
CA THR A 317 4.35 4.10 10.26
C THR A 317 3.73 4.23 8.88
N SER A 318 4.21 3.45 7.91
CA SER A 318 3.54 3.33 6.62
C SER A 318 2.25 2.50 6.75
N TYR A 319 1.14 3.05 6.26
CA TYR A 319 -0.15 2.37 6.27
C TYR A 319 -0.24 1.47 5.03
N ALA A 320 -0.24 0.15 5.25
CA ALA A 320 -0.05 -0.86 4.20
C ALA A 320 -0.99 -0.73 3.00
N HIS A 321 -2.26 -0.37 3.22
CA HIS A 321 -3.28 -0.20 2.18
C HIS A 321 -3.36 1.24 1.64
N GLY A 322 -2.58 2.17 2.20
CA GLY A 322 -2.78 3.61 2.06
C GLY A 322 -1.63 4.41 1.43
N SER A 323 -0.44 3.80 1.26
CA SER A 323 0.77 4.44 0.72
C SER A 323 1.26 5.70 1.45
N SER A 324 0.70 5.98 2.63
CA SER A 324 0.94 7.19 3.41
C SER A 324 1.54 6.88 4.78
N ASP A 325 2.42 7.76 5.21
CA ASP A 325 3.14 7.67 6.49
C ASP A 325 2.44 8.53 7.54
N LEU A 326 1.66 7.88 8.41
CA LEU A 326 0.88 8.55 9.46
C LEU A 326 1.32 8.08 10.85
N LEU A 327 0.88 8.80 11.89
CA LEU A 327 1.14 8.38 13.27
C LEU A 327 0.44 7.05 13.54
N GLY A 328 1.19 6.04 13.99
CA GLY A 328 0.68 4.75 14.45
C GLY A 328 1.05 4.48 15.90
N ILE A 329 0.19 3.74 16.60
CA ILE A 329 0.48 3.18 17.93
C ILE A 329 0.80 1.70 17.74
N GLN A 330 1.98 1.25 18.17
CA GLN A 330 2.34 -0.17 18.26
C GLN A 330 1.94 -0.70 19.65
N ILE A 331 1.34 -1.88 19.68
CA ILE A 331 0.96 -2.59 20.92
C ILE A 331 1.52 -4.01 20.92
N ASP A 332 1.62 -4.65 22.09
CA ASP A 332 1.99 -6.08 22.21
C ASP A 332 0.77 -7.03 22.30
N ALA A 333 -0.45 -6.48 22.35
CA ALA A 333 -1.66 -7.28 22.26
C ALA A 333 -1.83 -7.87 20.86
N ALA A 334 -2.11 -9.17 20.77
CA ALA A 334 -2.36 -9.84 19.50
C ALA A 334 -3.60 -9.25 18.80
N ILE A 335 -3.45 -8.89 17.52
CA ILE A 335 -4.54 -8.52 16.61
C ILE A 335 -4.65 -9.61 15.56
N ASN A 336 -5.79 -10.29 15.54
CA ASN A 336 -6.11 -11.34 14.57
C ASN A 336 -7.06 -10.80 13.48
N PRO A 337 -7.07 -11.40 12.27
CA PRO A 337 -8.05 -11.08 11.24
C PRO A 337 -9.48 -11.09 11.79
N GLY A 338 -10.25 -10.05 11.46
CA GLY A 338 -11.59 -9.80 11.98
C GLY A 338 -11.65 -8.81 13.16
N ASN A 339 -10.61 -8.72 13.99
CA ASN A 339 -10.53 -7.68 15.03
C ASN A 339 -10.23 -6.28 14.43
N SER A 340 -9.66 -6.22 13.22
CA SER A 340 -9.49 -4.99 12.45
C SER A 340 -10.80 -4.19 12.35
N GLY A 341 -10.70 -2.87 12.53
CA GLY A 341 -11.82 -1.93 12.58
C GLY A 341 -12.49 -1.82 13.96
N GLY A 342 -12.10 -2.67 14.92
CA GLY A 342 -12.55 -2.60 16.31
C GLY A 342 -11.80 -1.53 17.12
N PRO A 343 -12.34 -1.09 18.26
CA PRO A 343 -11.68 -0.10 19.10
C PRO A 343 -10.55 -0.70 19.94
N ALA A 344 -9.54 0.14 20.22
CA ALA A 344 -8.56 -0.06 21.27
C ALA A 344 -8.88 0.87 22.44
N PHE A 345 -8.95 0.35 23.66
CA PHE A 345 -9.34 1.09 24.85
C PHE A 345 -8.17 1.33 25.81
N ASN A 346 -8.18 2.46 26.52
CA ASN A 346 -7.42 2.64 27.76
C ASN A 346 -8.13 2.02 28.97
N ASP A 347 -7.48 1.98 30.13
CA ASP A 347 -8.09 1.47 31.39
C ASP A 347 -9.29 2.29 31.88
N GLN A 348 -9.50 3.51 31.36
CA GLN A 348 -10.67 4.35 31.65
C GLN A 348 -11.89 4.01 30.76
N GLY A 349 -11.73 3.15 29.75
CA GLY A 349 -12.79 2.78 28.81
C GLY A 349 -13.00 3.76 27.65
N GLU A 350 -12.10 4.72 27.47
CA GLU A 350 -12.08 5.61 26.30
C GLU A 350 -11.38 4.91 25.12
N CYS A 351 -11.87 5.13 23.90
CA CYS A 351 -11.27 4.58 22.68
C CYS A 351 -10.03 5.41 22.29
N ILE A 352 -8.83 4.84 22.40
CA ILE A 352 -7.56 5.48 22.01
C ILE A 352 -7.21 5.29 20.52
N GLY A 353 -7.99 4.49 19.79
CA GLY A 353 -7.83 4.32 18.35
C GLY A 353 -8.52 3.08 17.77
N VAL A 354 -8.27 2.82 16.48
CA VAL A 354 -8.82 1.69 15.73
C VAL A 354 -7.76 0.61 15.57
N ALA A 355 -8.05 -0.62 15.98
CA ALA A 355 -7.17 -1.75 15.72
C ALA A 355 -7.05 -1.97 14.20
N PHE A 356 -5.82 -2.05 13.67
CA PHE A 356 -5.57 -2.41 12.27
C PHE A 356 -4.40 -3.39 12.19
N GLN A 357 -4.52 -4.35 11.28
CA GLN A 357 -3.48 -5.34 11.04
C GLN A 357 -2.65 -4.90 9.83
N VAL A 358 -1.35 -4.69 10.06
CA VAL A 358 -0.36 -4.55 8.99
C VAL A 358 0.09 -5.94 8.58
N TYR A 359 0.19 -6.18 7.27
CA TYR A 359 0.82 -7.39 6.71
C TYR A 359 2.25 -7.52 7.27
N ARG A 360 2.57 -8.64 7.92
CA ARG A 360 3.92 -8.90 8.44
C ARG A 360 4.48 -10.21 7.91
N SER A 361 5.81 -10.24 7.86
CA SER A 361 6.60 -11.46 7.72
C SER A 361 6.20 -12.49 8.76
N GLU A 362 6.32 -13.78 8.41
CA GLU A 362 6.00 -14.92 9.28
C GLU A 362 6.84 -14.95 10.58
N GLU A 363 7.91 -14.16 10.65
CA GLU A 363 8.86 -14.08 11.77
C GLU A 363 8.43 -13.14 12.91
N ALA A 364 7.37 -12.33 12.74
CA ALA A 364 7.02 -11.23 13.67
C ALA A 364 5.73 -11.47 14.48
N GLU A 365 5.82 -12.30 15.53
CA GLU A 365 4.73 -12.58 16.48
C GLU A 365 4.38 -11.39 17.40
N ASN A 366 3.12 -11.35 17.89
CA ASN A 366 2.65 -10.50 18.99
C ASN A 366 2.94 -9.00 18.89
N ILE A 367 2.90 -8.44 17.67
CA ILE A 367 2.86 -6.98 17.49
C ILE A 367 1.48 -6.61 16.90
N GLY A 368 0.78 -5.67 17.51
CA GLY A 368 -0.43 -5.04 16.96
C GLY A 368 -0.15 -3.60 16.54
N TYR A 369 -0.99 -3.04 15.66
CA TYR A 369 -1.02 -1.61 15.39
C TYR A 369 -2.42 -1.03 15.61
N VAL A 370 -2.47 0.24 16.02
CA VAL A 370 -3.69 0.99 16.29
C VAL A 370 -3.58 2.36 15.62
N ILE A 371 -4.61 2.71 14.83
CA ILE A 371 -4.79 4.02 14.21
C ILE A 371 -5.20 4.99 15.33
N PRO A 372 -4.36 5.95 15.73
CA PRO A 372 -4.61 6.77 16.90
C PRO A 372 -5.81 7.71 16.73
N THR A 373 -6.42 8.12 17.85
CA THR A 373 -7.49 9.13 17.83
C THR A 373 -7.12 10.42 17.11
N THR A 374 -5.84 10.82 17.05
CA THR A 374 -5.43 12.00 16.27
C THR A 374 -5.66 11.85 14.76
N VAL A 375 -5.44 10.65 14.21
CA VAL A 375 -5.70 10.36 12.79
C VAL A 375 -7.20 10.21 12.55
N VAL A 376 -7.92 9.55 13.47
CA VAL A 376 -9.38 9.45 13.45
C VAL A 376 -10.06 10.82 13.48
N SER A 377 -9.63 11.70 14.39
CA SER A 377 -10.17 13.06 14.50
C SER A 377 -9.82 13.92 13.28
N HIS A 378 -8.68 13.73 12.63
CA HIS A 378 -8.37 14.40 11.37
C HIS A 378 -9.36 13.98 10.28
N PHE A 379 -9.50 12.66 10.03
CA PHE A 379 -10.45 12.11 9.07
C PHE A 379 -11.89 12.59 9.30
N LEU A 380 -12.38 12.58 10.55
CA LEU A 380 -13.72 13.04 10.89
C LEU A 380 -13.89 14.55 10.65
N ASN A 381 -12.92 15.37 11.06
CA ASN A 381 -12.96 16.82 10.84
C ASN A 381 -12.89 17.20 9.36
N ASP A 382 -12.11 16.47 8.56
CA ASP A 382 -12.05 16.65 7.11
C ASP A 382 -13.41 16.35 6.46
N TYR A 383 -13.99 15.18 6.77
CA TYR A 383 -15.31 14.80 6.27
C TYR A 383 -16.41 15.78 6.69
N ASP A 384 -16.48 16.18 7.96
CA ASP A 384 -17.52 17.08 8.46
C ASP A 384 -17.37 18.53 7.90
N ARG A 385 -16.15 18.95 7.49
CA ARG A 385 -15.92 20.25 6.80
C ARG A 385 -16.30 20.20 5.32
N ASN A 386 -15.94 19.13 4.64
CA ASN A 386 -15.92 19.06 3.17
C ASN A 386 -17.08 18.24 2.57
N GLY A 387 -17.83 17.50 3.41
CA GLY A 387 -18.87 16.55 2.98
C GLY A 387 -18.33 15.30 2.27
N LYS A 388 -17.00 15.20 2.17
CA LYS A 388 -16.22 14.11 1.56
C LYS A 388 -14.84 14.09 2.18
N TYR A 389 -14.13 12.99 2.01
CA TYR A 389 -12.73 12.90 2.37
C TYR A 389 -11.84 13.62 1.32
N THR A 390 -10.78 14.30 1.77
CA THR A 390 -9.83 15.05 0.93
C THR A 390 -8.39 14.58 1.05
N GLY A 391 -8.05 13.74 2.02
CA GLY A 391 -6.73 13.10 2.13
C GLY A 391 -5.76 13.79 3.09
N PHE A 392 -4.75 13.03 3.54
CA PHE A 392 -3.61 13.61 4.25
C PHE A 392 -2.69 14.36 3.28
N PRO A 393 -2.29 15.61 3.58
CA PRO A 393 -1.44 16.37 2.70
C PRO A 393 0.03 15.95 2.83
N CYS A 394 0.83 16.26 1.81
CA CYS A 394 2.27 16.07 1.78
C CYS A 394 3.00 17.36 1.39
N LEU A 395 4.31 17.41 1.64
CA LEU A 395 5.17 18.53 1.22
C LEU A 395 5.74 18.34 -0.20
N GLY A 396 5.63 17.15 -0.79
CA GLY A 396 6.17 16.88 -2.14
C GLY A 396 7.68 17.00 -2.27
N VAL A 397 8.46 16.55 -1.26
CA VAL A 397 9.93 16.61 -1.29
C VAL A 397 10.60 15.29 -0.91
N LEU A 398 11.70 14.97 -1.60
CA LEU A 398 12.65 13.94 -1.20
C LEU A 398 13.77 14.57 -0.37
N LEU A 399 14.15 13.93 0.73
CA LEU A 399 15.06 14.51 1.73
C LEU A 399 16.26 13.60 2.05
N GLN A 400 17.40 14.23 2.33
CA GLN A 400 18.61 13.58 2.84
C GLN A 400 18.95 14.12 4.23
N LYS A 401 19.29 13.21 5.16
CA LYS A 401 19.76 13.51 6.52
C LYS A 401 21.12 14.20 6.50
N LEU A 402 21.38 15.01 7.53
CA LEU A 402 22.59 15.83 7.66
C LEU A 402 23.49 15.42 8.84
N GLU A 403 23.63 14.13 9.11
CA GLU A 403 24.51 13.61 10.20
C GLU A 403 26.00 13.95 9.98
N ASN A 404 26.45 13.93 8.74
CA ASN A 404 27.85 14.12 8.39
C ASN A 404 28.29 15.60 8.60
N PRO A 405 29.31 15.89 9.45
CA PRO A 405 29.74 17.26 9.71
C PRO A 405 30.25 18.01 8.48
N ALA A 406 31.00 17.35 7.59
CA ALA A 406 31.54 17.98 6.39
C ALA A 406 30.44 18.34 5.38
N LEU A 407 29.36 17.54 5.31
CA LEU A 407 28.17 17.88 4.52
C LEU A 407 27.48 19.14 5.07
N ARG A 408 27.33 19.27 6.39
CA ARG A 408 26.77 20.49 7.02
C ARG A 408 27.65 21.71 6.78
N GLU A 409 28.96 21.58 6.95
CA GLU A 409 29.93 22.67 6.73
C GLU A 409 29.92 23.16 5.28
N CYS A 410 29.91 22.23 4.30
CA CYS A 410 29.80 22.53 2.88
C CYS A 410 28.50 23.31 2.55
N LEU A 411 27.39 22.91 3.16
CA LEU A 411 26.08 23.58 3.03
C LEU A 411 25.94 24.84 3.91
N LYS A 412 26.98 25.20 4.68
CA LYS A 412 27.02 26.33 5.63
C LYS A 412 25.98 26.25 6.75
N VAL A 413 25.58 25.04 7.13
CA VAL A 413 24.68 24.79 8.27
C VAL A 413 25.50 24.82 9.56
N GLN A 414 25.26 25.82 10.40
CA GLN A 414 26.07 26.09 11.60
C GLN A 414 25.73 25.18 12.80
N SER A 415 24.49 24.68 12.88
CA SER A 415 23.98 23.82 13.95
C SER A 415 23.87 22.35 13.50
N ASN A 416 23.54 21.44 14.42
CA ASN A 416 23.27 20.04 14.09
C ASN A 416 21.79 19.83 13.68
N GLU A 417 21.32 20.65 12.74
CA GLU A 417 19.91 20.76 12.37
C GLU A 417 19.69 20.65 10.86
N GLY A 418 18.45 20.38 10.50
CA GLY A 418 17.92 20.44 9.15
C GLY A 418 18.12 19.21 8.28
N VAL A 419 17.40 19.19 7.17
CA VAL A 419 17.40 18.12 6.16
C VAL A 419 17.50 18.71 4.76
N LEU A 420 18.32 18.09 3.92
CA LEU A 420 18.64 18.55 2.57
C LEU A 420 17.55 18.13 1.57
N VAL A 421 17.01 19.08 0.80
CA VAL A 421 16.11 18.83 -0.32
C VAL A 421 16.90 18.22 -1.48
N ARG A 422 16.56 16.97 -1.81
CA ARG A 422 17.17 16.17 -2.88
C ARG A 422 16.43 16.23 -4.20
N ARG A 423 15.12 16.38 -4.15
CA ARG A 423 14.20 16.45 -5.29
C ARG A 423 12.89 17.06 -4.80
N VAL A 424 12.17 17.75 -5.68
CA VAL A 424 10.82 18.27 -5.41
C VAL A 424 9.86 17.64 -6.42
N GLU A 425 8.63 17.33 -6.00
CA GLU A 425 7.60 16.75 -6.86
C GLU A 425 7.01 17.85 -7.76
N PRO A 426 7.04 17.71 -9.10
CA PRO A 426 6.62 18.78 -10.02
C PRO A 426 5.18 19.28 -9.82
N THR A 427 4.30 18.39 -9.35
CA THR A 427 2.87 18.64 -9.08
C THR A 427 2.60 19.25 -7.69
N SER A 428 3.62 19.47 -6.87
CA SER A 428 3.50 20.09 -5.55
C SER A 428 3.77 21.60 -5.59
N ASP A 429 3.12 22.37 -4.72
CA ASP A 429 3.39 23.81 -4.59
C ASP A 429 4.84 24.10 -4.17
N ALA A 430 5.45 23.17 -3.43
CA ALA A 430 6.86 23.23 -3.07
C ALA A 430 7.79 23.40 -4.29
N ASN A 431 7.41 22.93 -5.48
CA ASN A 431 8.21 23.08 -6.71
C ASN A 431 8.35 24.56 -7.16
N ASN A 432 7.41 25.41 -6.77
CA ASN A 432 7.45 26.85 -7.05
C ASN A 432 8.35 27.62 -6.06
N VAL A 433 8.68 27.02 -4.92
CA VAL A 433 9.21 27.71 -3.74
C VAL A 433 10.57 27.18 -3.30
N LEU A 434 10.66 25.85 -3.11
CA LEU A 434 11.86 25.11 -2.72
C LEU A 434 12.70 24.73 -3.95
N LYS A 435 13.97 24.41 -3.71
CA LYS A 435 14.93 23.98 -4.73
C LYS A 435 15.80 22.85 -4.21
N GLU A 436 16.31 22.04 -5.11
CA GLU A 436 17.38 21.08 -4.78
C GLU A 436 18.59 21.84 -4.21
N GLY A 437 19.16 21.32 -3.12
CA GLY A 437 20.23 22.00 -2.38
C GLY A 437 19.77 22.89 -1.23
N ASP A 438 18.48 23.19 -1.09
CA ASP A 438 17.96 23.85 0.11
C ASP A 438 18.04 22.93 1.33
N VAL A 439 18.30 23.49 2.51
CA VAL A 439 18.19 22.77 3.79
C VAL A 439 16.98 23.27 4.55
N ILE A 440 15.98 22.42 4.80
CA ILE A 440 14.83 22.75 5.65
C ILE A 440 15.28 22.66 7.10
N THR A 441 15.22 23.76 7.84
CA THR A 441 15.64 23.86 9.25
C THR A 441 14.47 24.01 10.22
N SER A 442 13.32 24.54 9.79
CA SER A 442 12.12 24.61 10.63
C SER A 442 10.82 24.48 9.84
N PHE A 443 9.76 24.01 10.51
CA PHE A 443 8.40 23.89 10.00
C PHE A 443 7.45 24.53 11.02
N ASP A 444 6.73 25.60 10.64
CA ASP A 444 5.90 26.42 11.54
C ASP A 444 6.62 26.76 12.86
N ASP A 445 7.85 27.28 12.71
CA ASP A 445 8.77 27.63 13.81
C ASP A 445 9.25 26.45 14.70
N VAL A 446 8.86 25.21 14.41
CA VAL A 446 9.42 23.99 15.04
C VAL A 446 10.72 23.60 14.35
N HIS A 447 11.83 23.54 15.10
CA HIS A 447 13.15 23.15 14.59
C HIS A 447 13.20 21.66 14.18
N VAL A 448 13.72 21.40 12.99
CA VAL A 448 13.99 20.08 12.43
C VAL A 448 15.45 19.72 12.72
N GLY A 449 15.69 18.60 13.40
CA GLY A 449 17.06 18.10 13.65
C GLY A 449 17.71 17.48 12.41
N CYS A 450 19.03 17.25 12.44
CA CYS A 450 19.80 16.64 11.34
C CYS A 450 19.23 15.29 10.82
N GLU A 451 18.50 14.59 11.70
CA GLU A 451 17.84 13.30 11.44
C GLU A 451 16.44 13.40 10.80
N GLY A 452 15.95 14.61 10.51
CA GLY A 452 14.57 14.80 10.09
C GLY A 452 13.56 14.55 11.22
N THR A 453 13.99 14.69 12.48
CA THR A 453 13.12 14.57 13.66
C THR A 453 12.81 15.93 14.26
N VAL A 454 11.64 16.08 14.88
CA VAL A 454 11.18 17.27 15.59
C VAL A 454 10.81 16.91 17.04
N PRO A 455 10.78 17.88 17.98
CA PRO A 455 10.19 17.67 19.30
C PRO A 455 8.72 17.21 19.17
N PHE A 456 8.32 16.22 19.97
CA PHE A 456 6.97 15.64 19.92
C PHE A 456 6.20 15.85 21.23
N ARG A 457 6.78 15.38 22.33
CA ARG A 457 6.28 15.51 23.70
C ARG A 457 7.45 15.83 24.63
N SER A 458 7.17 16.03 25.91
CA SER A 458 8.12 16.25 27.03
C SER A 458 9.59 15.93 26.74
N SER A 459 9.93 14.67 26.46
CA SER A 459 11.28 14.19 26.14
C SER A 459 11.37 13.37 24.85
N GLU A 460 10.31 13.34 24.04
CA GLU A 460 10.21 12.50 22.85
C GLU A 460 10.46 13.30 21.57
N ARG A 461 11.03 12.63 20.56
CA ARG A 461 11.19 13.15 19.20
C ARG A 461 10.47 12.25 18.21
N ILE A 462 9.89 12.84 17.17
CA ILE A 462 9.18 12.11 16.11
C ILE A 462 9.68 12.56 14.73
N ALA A 463 9.47 11.76 13.68
CA ALA A 463 9.75 12.17 12.31
C ALA A 463 8.95 13.44 11.93
N PHE A 464 9.59 14.41 11.28
CA PHE A 464 8.97 15.69 10.93
C PHE A 464 7.71 15.55 10.04
N ARG A 465 7.58 14.42 9.32
CA ARG A 465 6.37 14.01 8.57
C ARG A 465 5.10 14.11 9.42
N TYR A 466 5.19 13.89 10.72
CA TYR A 466 4.08 14.07 11.67
C TYR A 466 3.46 15.47 11.65
N LEU A 467 4.27 16.54 11.56
CA LEU A 467 3.75 17.91 11.53
C LEU A 467 3.03 18.22 10.22
N ILE A 468 3.42 17.56 9.14
CA ILE A 468 2.75 17.66 7.84
C ILE A 468 1.39 16.95 7.89
N SER A 469 1.34 15.71 8.38
CA SER A 469 0.09 14.93 8.44
C SER A 469 -0.92 15.40 9.49
N GLN A 470 -0.55 16.35 10.37
CA GLN A 470 -1.53 17.07 11.19
C GLN A 470 -2.31 18.17 10.44
N LYS A 471 -1.85 18.58 9.26
CA LYS A 471 -2.46 19.64 8.43
C LYS A 471 -3.54 19.08 7.53
N PHE A 472 -4.39 19.95 6.99
CA PHE A 472 -5.42 19.63 6.00
C PHE A 472 -4.99 20.02 4.59
N ALA A 473 -5.62 19.44 3.57
CA ALA A 473 -5.41 19.83 2.19
C ALA A 473 -5.74 21.32 1.97
N GLY A 474 -4.80 22.08 1.40
CA GLY A 474 -4.89 23.52 1.21
C GLY A 474 -4.33 24.38 2.36
N ASP A 475 -3.89 23.78 3.47
CA ASP A 475 -3.21 24.53 4.55
C ASP A 475 -1.88 25.13 4.04
N VAL A 476 -1.60 26.37 4.46
CA VAL A 476 -0.32 27.06 4.20
C VAL A 476 0.57 26.93 5.42
N VAL A 477 1.82 26.50 5.22
CA VAL A 477 2.84 26.35 6.28
C VAL A 477 4.06 27.22 6.01
N GLN A 478 4.77 27.60 7.07
CA GLN A 478 5.99 28.43 6.99
C GLN A 478 7.22 27.56 7.20
N LEU A 479 8.03 27.41 6.15
CA LEU A 479 9.31 26.70 6.22
C LEU A 479 10.44 27.69 6.45
N GLY A 480 11.28 27.43 7.46
CA GLY A 480 12.60 28.05 7.57
C GLY A 480 13.60 27.21 6.79
N ILE A 481 14.29 27.82 5.83
CA ILE A 481 15.27 27.15 4.97
C ILE A 481 16.61 27.88 4.99
N ILE A 482 17.70 27.15 4.76
CA ILE A 482 19.00 27.70 4.40
C ILE A 482 19.20 27.48 2.90
N ARG A 483 19.39 28.58 2.15
CA ARG A 483 19.68 28.59 0.71
C ARG A 483 20.99 29.33 0.48
N ALA A 484 21.99 28.65 -0.11
CA ALA A 484 23.35 29.18 -0.31
C ALA A 484 24.07 29.70 0.96
N GLY A 485 23.63 29.25 2.15
CA GLY A 485 24.10 29.72 3.46
C GLY A 485 23.35 30.92 4.04
N THR A 486 22.28 31.38 3.40
CA THR A 486 21.38 32.43 3.92
C THR A 486 20.09 31.81 4.44
N PHE A 487 19.67 32.18 5.65
CA PHE A 487 18.37 31.77 6.19
C PHE A 487 17.22 32.58 5.56
N VAL A 488 16.17 31.90 5.14
CA VAL A 488 14.98 32.47 4.50
C VAL A 488 13.74 31.76 5.05
N LYS A 489 12.65 32.49 5.29
CA LYS A 489 11.32 31.89 5.53
C LYS A 489 10.51 31.90 4.24
N VAL A 490 9.84 30.79 3.93
CA VAL A 490 9.02 30.64 2.73
C VAL A 490 7.67 29.97 3.05
N PRO A 491 6.54 30.48 2.52
CA PRO A 491 5.25 29.80 2.61
C PRO A 491 5.17 28.67 1.58
N VAL A 492 4.53 27.56 1.93
CA VAL A 492 4.19 26.45 1.00
C VAL A 492 2.77 25.97 1.28
N ILE A 493 1.99 25.71 0.23
CA ILE A 493 0.66 25.11 0.31
C ILE A 493 0.78 23.58 0.31
N LEU A 494 0.22 22.93 1.31
CA LEU A 494 0.25 21.47 1.43
C LEU A 494 -0.98 20.84 0.75
N ASN A 495 -0.74 19.81 -0.06
CA ASN A 495 -1.80 19.08 -0.79
C ASN A 495 -1.54 17.57 -0.72
N PRO A 496 -2.57 16.72 -0.87
CA PRO A 496 -2.41 15.27 -1.01
C PRO A 496 -1.47 14.93 -2.17
N ARG A 497 -0.74 13.83 -2.02
CA ARG A 497 0.28 13.42 -3.00
C ARG A 497 -0.36 13.03 -4.33
N VAL A 498 0.25 13.44 -5.45
CA VAL A 498 -0.20 13.04 -6.79
C VAL A 498 0.62 11.84 -7.26
N HIS A 499 0.04 10.65 -7.17
CA HIS A 499 0.66 9.41 -7.59
C HIS A 499 0.54 9.23 -9.11
N LEU A 500 1.67 8.95 -9.78
CA LEU A 500 1.70 8.62 -11.22
C LEU A 500 1.16 7.20 -11.50
N VAL A 501 1.46 6.27 -10.59
CA VAL A 501 0.87 4.93 -10.53
C VAL A 501 0.09 4.88 -9.20
N PRO A 502 -1.25 4.86 -9.23
CA PRO A 502 -2.05 4.96 -8.02
C PRO A 502 -2.16 3.62 -7.29
N TYR A 503 -2.17 3.68 -5.95
CA TYR A 503 -2.41 2.53 -5.07
C TYR A 503 -3.88 2.09 -5.03
N HIS A 504 -4.80 2.99 -5.41
CA HIS A 504 -6.24 2.75 -5.35
C HIS A 504 -6.95 3.49 -6.50
N ILE A 505 -7.94 2.85 -7.12
CA ILE A 505 -8.69 3.44 -8.23
C ILE A 505 -10.03 4.01 -7.73
N GLU A 506 -10.22 5.31 -7.93
CA GLU A 506 -11.49 6.00 -7.66
C GLU A 506 -12.62 5.47 -8.58
N GLY A 507 -13.86 5.43 -8.09
CA GLY A 507 -15.01 4.94 -8.86
C GLY A 507 -15.18 3.43 -8.96
N GLY A 508 -14.15 2.64 -8.65
CA GLY A 508 -14.26 1.19 -8.41
C GLY A 508 -14.27 0.28 -9.64
N GLN A 509 -13.99 0.81 -10.84
CA GLN A 509 -13.66 0.03 -12.03
C GLN A 509 -12.53 0.75 -12.80
N PRO A 510 -11.45 0.07 -13.21
CA PRO A 510 -10.36 0.65 -14.00
C PRO A 510 -10.85 1.17 -15.36
N SER A 511 -10.31 2.31 -15.78
CA SER A 511 -10.51 2.85 -17.12
C SER A 511 -9.87 1.94 -18.17
N TYR A 512 -10.55 1.68 -19.29
CA TYR A 512 -9.96 0.89 -20.39
C TYR A 512 -10.48 1.34 -21.76
N LEU A 513 -9.68 1.07 -22.80
CA LEU A 513 -9.98 1.40 -24.20
C LEU A 513 -9.49 0.27 -25.11
N ILE A 514 -10.34 -0.21 -26.02
CA ILE A 514 -10.04 -1.27 -26.98
C ILE A 514 -10.10 -0.72 -28.40
N ILE A 515 -9.02 -0.87 -29.16
CA ILE A 515 -8.91 -0.39 -30.54
C ILE A 515 -8.38 -1.53 -31.42
N ALA A 516 -9.19 -2.01 -32.37
CA ALA A 516 -8.80 -3.15 -33.23
C ALA A 516 -8.31 -4.38 -32.43
N GLY A 517 -8.79 -4.58 -31.20
CA GLY A 517 -8.35 -5.65 -30.29
C GLY A 517 -7.15 -5.31 -29.39
N LEU A 518 -6.43 -4.21 -29.61
CA LEU A 518 -5.41 -3.73 -28.68
C LEU A 518 -6.10 -3.17 -27.44
N VAL A 519 -5.79 -3.71 -26.25
CA VAL A 519 -6.41 -3.32 -24.97
C VAL A 519 -5.49 -2.38 -24.20
N PHE A 520 -5.94 -1.15 -23.99
CA PHE A 520 -5.22 -0.13 -23.23
C PHE A 520 -5.84 0.09 -21.84
N THR A 521 -4.99 0.23 -20.83
CA THR A 521 -5.37 0.52 -19.43
C THR A 521 -4.30 1.42 -18.77
N PRO A 522 -4.61 2.24 -17.75
CA PRO A 522 -3.58 2.87 -16.92
C PRO A 522 -2.88 1.85 -16.03
N LEU A 523 -1.56 1.96 -15.89
CA LEU A 523 -0.81 1.20 -14.88
C LEU A 523 -1.21 1.67 -13.47
N SER A 524 -1.53 0.72 -12.59
CA SER A 524 -1.88 0.91 -11.19
C SER A 524 -1.22 -0.16 -10.32
N GLU A 525 -1.09 0.07 -9.02
CA GLU A 525 -0.53 -0.95 -8.11
C GLU A 525 -1.40 -2.22 -8.05
N PRO A 526 -2.76 -2.15 -7.98
CA PRO A 526 -3.58 -3.36 -8.02
C PRO A 526 -3.40 -4.22 -9.29
N LEU A 527 -3.05 -3.61 -10.43
CA LEU A 527 -2.72 -4.35 -11.65
C LEU A 527 -1.34 -5.04 -11.54
N ILE A 528 -0.36 -4.38 -10.92
CA ILE A 528 0.96 -4.96 -10.66
C ILE A 528 0.85 -6.14 -9.68
N ASP A 529 -0.01 -6.00 -8.66
CA ASP A 529 -0.27 -7.05 -7.67
C ASP A 529 -1.03 -8.25 -8.28
N GLU A 530 -2.01 -8.03 -9.15
CA GLU A 530 -2.78 -9.11 -9.82
C GLU A 530 -1.93 -9.91 -10.83
N GLU A 531 -1.06 -9.24 -11.60
CA GLU A 531 -0.22 -9.88 -12.62
C GLU A 531 1.15 -10.35 -12.11
N CYS A 532 1.50 -10.02 -10.86
CA CYS A 532 2.80 -10.18 -10.22
C CYS A 532 3.94 -9.38 -10.90
N GLU A 533 4.89 -8.88 -10.10
CA GLU A 533 6.01 -8.05 -10.57
C GLU A 533 6.81 -8.69 -11.74
N ASP A 534 7.03 -10.01 -11.69
CA ASP A 534 7.77 -10.76 -12.71
C ASP A 534 7.24 -10.60 -14.15
N SER A 535 5.94 -10.33 -14.34
CA SER A 535 5.31 -10.25 -15.67
C SER A 535 5.25 -8.83 -16.26
N ILE A 536 5.27 -7.82 -15.38
CA ILE A 536 5.21 -6.38 -15.73
C ILE A 536 6.51 -5.95 -16.42
N GLY A 537 7.64 -6.49 -15.99
CA GLY A 537 8.97 -6.20 -16.54
C GLY A 537 9.64 -4.96 -15.95
N LEU A 538 10.96 -5.07 -15.80
CA LEU A 538 11.82 -4.15 -15.02
C LEU A 538 11.65 -2.66 -15.37
N LYS A 539 11.41 -2.29 -16.63
CA LYS A 539 11.25 -0.88 -17.05
C LYS A 539 9.96 -0.24 -16.51
N LEU A 540 8.85 -0.97 -16.59
CA LEU A 540 7.56 -0.50 -16.07
C LEU A 540 7.57 -0.48 -14.55
N LEU A 541 8.14 -1.49 -13.89
CA LEU A 541 8.35 -1.48 -12.44
C LEU A 541 9.22 -0.31 -11.98
N ALA A 542 10.38 -0.08 -12.63
CA ALA A 542 11.24 1.05 -12.30
C ALA A 542 10.51 2.40 -12.46
N LYS A 543 9.64 2.54 -13.47
CA LYS A 543 8.78 3.71 -13.61
C LYS A 543 7.76 3.81 -12.48
N ALA A 544 7.06 2.72 -12.13
CA ALA A 544 6.08 2.72 -11.05
C ALA A 544 6.70 3.10 -9.70
N ARG A 545 7.90 2.58 -9.37
CA ARG A 545 8.57 2.81 -8.09
C ARG A 545 9.30 4.16 -7.98
N TYR A 546 9.81 4.73 -9.08
CA TYR A 546 10.73 5.89 -9.04
C TYR A 546 10.32 7.13 -9.87
N SER A 547 9.36 7.00 -10.80
CA SER A 547 8.89 8.16 -11.57
C SER A 547 7.86 8.97 -10.78
N LEU A 548 7.89 10.29 -10.98
CA LEU A 548 6.94 11.23 -10.38
C LEU A 548 6.04 11.79 -11.48
N ALA A 549 4.80 12.13 -11.13
CA ALA A 549 3.93 12.87 -12.03
C ALA A 549 4.55 14.25 -12.35
N ARG A 550 4.63 14.58 -13.64
CA ARG A 550 5.11 15.85 -14.18
C ARG A 550 4.00 16.91 -14.16
N PHE A 551 2.76 16.48 -14.35
CA PHE A 551 1.56 17.32 -14.27
C PHE A 551 0.39 16.53 -13.67
N LYS A 552 -0.63 17.24 -13.17
CA LYS A 552 -1.79 16.62 -12.54
C LYS A 552 -2.62 15.84 -13.56
N GLY A 553 -2.90 14.58 -13.25
CA GLY A 553 -3.64 13.68 -14.16
C GLY A 553 -2.81 13.07 -15.27
N GLU A 554 -1.47 13.10 -15.17
CA GLU A 554 -0.60 12.23 -15.97
C GLU A 554 -0.83 10.75 -15.58
N GLN A 555 -0.80 9.84 -16.57
CA GLN A 555 -0.85 8.39 -16.34
C GLN A 555 0.12 7.66 -17.26
N ILE A 556 0.70 6.55 -16.77
CA ILE A 556 1.37 5.57 -17.62
C ILE A 556 0.28 4.71 -18.27
N VAL A 557 -0.04 4.95 -19.54
CA VAL A 557 -0.95 4.11 -20.32
C VAL A 557 -0.17 2.93 -20.89
N ILE A 558 -0.65 1.71 -20.67
CA ILE A 558 -0.04 0.48 -21.17
C ILE A 558 -1.00 -0.26 -22.10
N LEU A 559 -0.44 -0.99 -23.05
CA LEU A 559 -1.10 -2.13 -23.70
C LEU A 559 -1.00 -3.31 -22.74
N SER A 560 -2.15 -3.90 -22.37
CA SER A 560 -2.20 -5.09 -21.52
C SER A 560 -2.18 -6.39 -22.32
N GLN A 561 -2.91 -6.42 -23.44
CA GLN A 561 -2.99 -7.58 -24.33
C GLN A 561 -3.54 -7.19 -25.71
N VAL A 562 -3.42 -8.12 -26.66
CA VAL A 562 -4.02 -8.01 -28.00
C VAL A 562 -5.01 -9.16 -28.21
N LEU A 563 -6.27 -8.79 -28.43
CA LEU A 563 -7.35 -9.71 -28.79
C LEU A 563 -7.22 -10.06 -30.28
N ALA A 564 -6.54 -11.17 -30.57
CA ALA A 564 -6.19 -11.61 -31.92
C ALA A 564 -7.36 -11.54 -32.92
N ASN A 565 -7.12 -10.87 -34.05
CA ASN A 565 -8.06 -10.68 -35.16
C ASN A 565 -7.29 -10.35 -36.46
N GLU A 566 -7.91 -10.53 -37.63
CA GLU A 566 -7.28 -10.24 -38.94
C GLU A 566 -6.70 -8.82 -39.05
N VAL A 567 -7.30 -7.83 -38.38
CA VAL A 567 -6.83 -6.43 -38.41
C VAL A 567 -5.58 -6.16 -37.57
N ASN A 568 -5.21 -7.06 -36.65
CA ASN A 568 -4.05 -6.91 -35.76
C ASN A 568 -2.99 -8.00 -35.95
N ILE A 569 -2.99 -8.64 -37.13
CA ILE A 569 -2.05 -9.71 -37.47
C ILE A 569 -0.58 -9.25 -37.37
N GLY A 570 0.23 -10.04 -36.67
CA GLY A 570 1.62 -9.72 -36.31
C GLY A 570 1.78 -8.97 -34.98
N TYR A 571 0.68 -8.58 -34.31
CA TYR A 571 0.67 -7.91 -33.01
C TYR A 571 0.13 -8.79 -31.87
N GLU A 572 -0.32 -10.02 -32.15
CA GLU A 572 -0.96 -10.91 -31.17
C GLU A 572 -0.03 -11.27 -29.99
N ASP A 573 1.26 -11.42 -30.28
CA ASP A 573 2.31 -11.71 -29.29
C ASP A 573 2.91 -10.45 -28.65
N MET A 574 2.32 -9.25 -28.85
CA MET A 574 2.59 -8.05 -28.05
C MET A 574 2.05 -8.24 -26.62
N GLY A 575 2.73 -9.13 -25.89
CA GLY A 575 2.39 -9.59 -24.57
C GLY A 575 2.91 -11.01 -24.26
N ASN A 576 3.31 -11.78 -25.27
CA ASN A 576 3.83 -13.14 -25.09
C ASN A 576 5.12 -13.39 -25.89
N GLN A 577 6.04 -12.41 -25.94
CA GLN A 577 7.39 -12.64 -26.47
C GLN A 577 8.22 -13.57 -25.57
N GLN A 578 7.92 -14.87 -25.66
CA GLN A 578 8.84 -15.91 -25.25
C GLN A 578 10.05 -15.85 -26.15
N VAL A 579 11.22 -15.58 -25.57
CA VAL A 579 12.50 -15.66 -26.26
C VAL A 579 12.63 -17.08 -26.84
N PRO A 580 12.87 -17.25 -28.16
CA PRO A 580 12.84 -18.58 -28.77
C PRO A 580 13.84 -19.55 -28.10
N TRP A 581 13.32 -20.73 -27.71
CA TRP A 581 14.00 -21.79 -26.93
C TRP A 581 15.15 -22.53 -27.66
N HIS A 582 15.95 -21.85 -28.48
CA HIS A 582 17.04 -22.45 -29.27
C HIS A 582 18.40 -21.76 -29.09
N CYS A 583 18.91 -21.77 -27.85
CA CYS A 583 20.33 -21.58 -27.58
C CYS A 583 20.90 -22.86 -26.92
N PRO A 584 21.57 -23.76 -27.67
CA PRO A 584 21.95 -25.10 -27.21
C PRO A 584 23.09 -25.14 -26.16
N TYR A 585 23.53 -23.98 -25.66
CA TYR A 585 24.62 -23.84 -24.69
C TYR A 585 24.16 -23.42 -23.29
N ILE A 586 22.88 -23.15 -23.09
CA ILE A 586 22.34 -22.74 -21.79
C ILE A 586 21.95 -23.99 -20.99
N SER A 587 22.84 -24.40 -20.08
CA SER A 587 22.57 -25.47 -19.11
C SER A 587 21.60 -25.00 -18.01
N ALA A 588 21.19 -25.91 -17.12
CA ALA A 588 20.05 -25.78 -16.20
C ALA A 588 20.12 -24.66 -15.12
N PHE A 589 21.02 -23.68 -15.25
CA PHE A 589 21.15 -22.51 -14.37
C PHE A 589 20.27 -21.32 -14.77
N SER A 590 19.47 -21.43 -15.83
CA SER A 590 18.87 -20.27 -16.53
C SER A 590 17.34 -20.16 -16.43
N PHE A 591 16.70 -20.72 -15.40
CA PHE A 591 15.26 -20.55 -15.19
C PHE A 591 14.88 -19.11 -14.79
N SER A 592 15.71 -18.42 -14.00
CA SER A 592 15.48 -17.02 -13.62
C SER A 592 15.62 -16.07 -14.82
N ILE A 593 16.67 -16.23 -15.63
CA ILE A 593 16.90 -15.39 -16.83
C ILE A 593 15.77 -15.54 -17.86
N PHE A 594 15.07 -16.69 -17.89
CA PHE A 594 13.95 -16.90 -18.81
C PHE A 594 12.67 -16.14 -18.42
N HIS A 595 12.47 -15.80 -17.14
CA HIS A 595 11.36 -14.93 -16.72
C HIS A 595 11.63 -13.46 -17.03
N VAL A 596 12.88 -12.99 -16.85
CA VAL A 596 13.31 -11.58 -17.04
C VAL A 596 13.02 -11.01 -18.45
N LEU A 597 12.72 -11.85 -19.44
CA LEU A 597 12.50 -11.46 -20.83
C LEU A 597 11.07 -11.65 -21.34
N ASN A 598 10.17 -12.31 -20.60
CA ASN A 598 8.75 -12.43 -20.97
C ASN A 598 7.98 -11.15 -20.60
N ARG A 599 7.96 -10.16 -21.50
CA ARG A 599 7.21 -8.92 -21.28
C ARG A 599 5.76 -9.04 -21.73
N ARG A 600 4.83 -8.93 -20.77
CA ARG A 600 3.39 -8.80 -21.07
C ARG A 600 2.96 -7.37 -21.41
N TYR A 601 3.58 -6.39 -20.77
CA TYR A 601 3.07 -5.02 -20.74
C TYR A 601 4.00 -4.04 -21.45
N TYR A 602 3.43 -3.14 -22.25
CA TYR A 602 4.16 -2.12 -23.01
C TYR A 602 3.55 -0.74 -22.78
N GLN A 603 4.34 0.24 -22.31
CA GLN A 603 3.88 1.63 -22.27
C GLN A 603 3.70 2.15 -23.70
N VAL A 604 2.53 2.75 -23.98
CA VAL A 604 2.31 3.55 -25.19
C VAL A 604 2.72 4.99 -24.91
N LEU A 605 3.58 5.54 -25.77
CA LEU A 605 4.21 6.86 -25.60
C LEU A 605 3.58 7.92 -26.50
N LYS A 606 3.31 7.58 -27.76
CA LYS A 606 2.68 8.49 -28.74
C LYS A 606 1.60 7.82 -29.56
N PHE A 607 0.67 8.64 -30.03
CA PHE A 607 -0.33 8.30 -31.04
C PHE A 607 -0.23 9.32 -32.19
N ASN A 608 -0.03 8.85 -33.42
CA ASN A 608 0.21 9.69 -34.62
C ASN A 608 1.24 10.82 -34.35
N GLY A 609 2.36 10.48 -33.69
CA GLY A 609 3.42 11.44 -33.30
C GLY A 609 3.11 12.34 -32.10
N THR A 610 1.87 12.37 -31.60
CA THR A 610 1.46 13.19 -30.45
C THR A 610 1.69 12.44 -29.13
N GLN A 611 2.35 13.07 -28.16
CA GLN A 611 2.61 12.45 -26.86
C GLN A 611 1.33 12.23 -26.05
N ILE A 612 1.14 11.02 -25.53
CA ILE A 612 -0.01 10.64 -24.71
C ILE A 612 0.18 11.21 -23.29
N LYS A 613 -0.89 11.80 -22.73
CA LYS A 613 -0.90 12.40 -21.37
C LYS A 613 -1.49 11.43 -20.34
N ASN A 614 -2.59 10.78 -20.72
CA ASN A 614 -3.36 9.81 -19.95
C ASN A 614 -4.32 9.05 -20.88
N ILE A 615 -5.08 8.06 -20.38
CA ILE A 615 -5.94 7.23 -21.23
C ILE A 615 -7.11 8.01 -21.85
N ARG A 616 -7.64 9.04 -21.16
CA ARG A 616 -8.71 9.89 -21.70
C ARG A 616 -8.20 10.78 -22.85
N HIS A 617 -6.96 11.26 -22.78
CA HIS A 617 -6.30 11.92 -23.92
C HIS A 617 -6.13 10.96 -25.10
N LEU A 618 -5.71 9.71 -24.86
CA LEU A 618 -5.61 8.70 -25.93
C LEU A 618 -6.97 8.42 -26.60
N ALA A 619 -8.03 8.22 -25.81
CA ALA A 619 -9.39 8.04 -26.33
C ALA A 619 -9.81 9.22 -27.23
N HIS A 620 -9.58 10.45 -26.77
CA HIS A 620 -9.89 11.66 -27.53
C HIS A 620 -9.11 11.79 -28.85
N LEU A 621 -7.82 11.47 -28.84
CA LEU A 621 -6.98 11.48 -30.05
C LEU A 621 -7.47 10.47 -31.09
N VAL A 622 -7.89 9.28 -30.63
CA VAL A 622 -8.43 8.21 -31.48
C VAL A 622 -9.79 8.59 -32.06
N ASP A 623 -10.72 9.08 -31.23
CA ASP A 623 -12.04 9.55 -31.67
C ASP A 623 -11.97 10.73 -32.65
N SER A 624 -10.94 11.58 -32.51
CA SER A 624 -10.70 12.74 -33.36
C SER A 624 -9.90 12.42 -34.64
N CYS A 625 -9.35 11.21 -34.76
CA CYS A 625 -8.42 10.86 -35.82
C CYS A 625 -9.09 10.77 -37.19
N LYS A 626 -8.63 11.60 -38.13
CA LYS A 626 -9.06 11.63 -39.54
C LYS A 626 -8.01 11.08 -40.51
N ASP A 627 -6.86 10.68 -40.00
CA ASP A 627 -5.79 10.07 -40.79
C ASP A 627 -6.16 8.65 -41.22
N LYS A 628 -5.52 8.18 -42.30
CA LYS A 628 -5.73 6.81 -42.81
C LYS A 628 -5.30 5.73 -41.80
N TYR A 629 -4.25 6.02 -41.04
CA TYR A 629 -3.60 5.08 -40.14
C TYR A 629 -3.67 5.56 -38.68
N LEU A 630 -3.83 4.58 -37.78
CA LEU A 630 -3.67 4.71 -36.35
C LEU A 630 -2.26 4.17 -36.01
N VAL A 631 -1.36 5.06 -35.60
CA VAL A 631 0.05 4.76 -35.38
C VAL A 631 0.35 4.88 -33.89
N PHE A 632 0.65 3.76 -33.25
CA PHE A 632 0.99 3.67 -31.83
C PHE A 632 2.49 3.46 -31.68
N GLU A 633 3.17 4.42 -31.04
CA GLU A 633 4.59 4.32 -30.68
C GLU A 633 4.69 3.87 -29.22
N PHE A 634 5.32 2.73 -29.00
CA PHE A 634 5.55 2.15 -27.67
C PHE A 634 6.98 2.40 -27.18
N GLU A 635 7.22 2.06 -25.92
CA GLU A 635 8.57 1.91 -25.39
C GLU A 635 9.42 0.94 -26.25
N ASP A 636 10.74 1.16 -26.27
CA ASP A 636 11.71 0.44 -27.12
C ASP A 636 11.51 0.62 -28.63
N ASN A 637 10.84 1.71 -29.04
CA ASN A 637 10.56 2.09 -30.43
C ASN A 637 9.74 1.06 -31.22
N TYR A 638 9.00 0.19 -30.52
CA TYR A 638 8.05 -0.70 -31.18
C TYR A 638 6.89 0.13 -31.77
N LEU A 639 6.46 -0.20 -32.99
CA LEU A 639 5.45 0.53 -33.74
C LEU A 639 4.31 -0.42 -34.16
N ALA A 640 3.08 -0.14 -33.71
CA ALA A 640 1.89 -0.78 -34.26
C ALA A 640 1.14 0.20 -35.18
N VAL A 641 0.79 -0.24 -36.39
CA VAL A 641 0.12 0.57 -37.41
C VAL A 641 -1.13 -0.16 -37.88
N LEU A 642 -2.29 0.46 -37.67
CA LEU A 642 -3.60 -0.09 -38.02
C LEU A 642 -4.28 0.81 -39.05
N GLU A 643 -4.97 0.24 -40.05
CA GLU A 643 -5.81 1.01 -40.96
C GLU A 643 -7.12 1.39 -40.26
N ARG A 644 -7.42 2.69 -40.15
CA ARG A 644 -8.51 3.20 -39.30
C ARG A 644 -9.87 2.60 -39.64
N GLU A 645 -10.21 2.52 -40.93
CA GLU A 645 -11.53 2.05 -41.37
C GLU A 645 -11.71 0.54 -41.11
N ALA A 646 -10.65 -0.25 -41.30
CA ALA A 646 -10.65 -1.68 -40.96
C ALA A 646 -10.75 -1.88 -39.44
N ALA A 647 -9.99 -1.12 -38.65
CA ALA A 647 -10.04 -1.14 -37.19
C ALA A 647 -11.45 -0.83 -36.64
N MET A 648 -12.11 0.21 -37.17
CA MET A 648 -13.48 0.57 -36.80
C MET A 648 -14.50 -0.50 -37.20
N ALA A 649 -14.37 -1.08 -38.40
CA ALA A 649 -15.26 -2.14 -38.86
C ALA A 649 -15.14 -3.42 -38.00
N ALA A 650 -13.92 -3.79 -37.61
CA ALA A 650 -13.64 -4.98 -36.82
C ALA A 650 -14.09 -4.90 -35.35
N SER A 651 -14.18 -3.69 -34.76
CA SER A 651 -14.54 -3.48 -33.34
C SER A 651 -15.74 -4.34 -32.88
N SER A 652 -16.86 -4.27 -33.61
CA SER A 652 -18.07 -5.01 -33.26
C SER A 652 -17.95 -6.55 -33.35
N CYS A 653 -17.04 -7.06 -34.19
CA CYS A 653 -16.75 -8.49 -34.28
C CYS A 653 -15.91 -8.93 -33.07
N ILE A 654 -14.80 -8.23 -32.83
CA ILE A 654 -13.86 -8.52 -31.73
C ILE A 654 -14.58 -8.51 -30.38
N LEU A 655 -15.36 -7.46 -30.07
CA LEU A 655 -16.08 -7.40 -28.79
C LEU A 655 -17.05 -8.58 -28.63
N LYS A 656 -17.73 -8.98 -29.71
CA LYS A 656 -18.69 -10.08 -29.68
C LYS A 656 -18.02 -11.45 -29.51
N ASP A 657 -16.91 -11.67 -30.22
CA ASP A 657 -16.19 -12.96 -30.21
C ASP A 657 -15.49 -13.21 -28.86
N TYR A 658 -14.97 -12.14 -28.23
CA TYR A 658 -14.36 -12.19 -26.89
C TYR A 658 -15.35 -11.93 -25.74
N GLY A 659 -16.65 -11.72 -26.02
CA GLY A 659 -17.69 -11.54 -25.01
C GLY A 659 -17.63 -10.23 -24.20
N ILE A 660 -17.02 -9.19 -24.77
CA ILE A 660 -16.77 -7.91 -24.10
C ILE A 660 -17.99 -6.98 -24.25
N PRO A 661 -18.54 -6.40 -23.16
CA PRO A 661 -19.75 -5.58 -23.23
C PRO A 661 -19.62 -4.27 -24.03
N ALA A 662 -18.43 -3.63 -24.01
CA ALA A 662 -18.17 -2.34 -24.65
C ALA A 662 -16.68 -2.16 -24.97
N GLU A 663 -16.36 -1.38 -26.00
CA GLU A 663 -14.96 -1.03 -26.36
C GLU A 663 -14.24 -0.15 -25.34
N ARG A 664 -14.96 0.52 -24.45
CA ARG A 664 -14.37 1.44 -23.47
C ARG A 664 -15.17 1.49 -22.18
N SER A 665 -14.49 1.84 -21.08
CA SER A 665 -15.11 2.14 -19.80
C SER A 665 -15.97 3.42 -19.85
N SER A 666 -16.94 3.54 -18.96
CA SER A 666 -17.96 4.61 -19.02
C SER A 666 -17.41 6.02 -18.80
N ASP A 667 -16.29 6.15 -18.09
CA ASP A 667 -15.58 7.42 -17.87
C ASP A 667 -14.90 7.95 -19.15
N LEU A 668 -14.74 7.12 -20.18
CA LEU A 668 -14.17 7.52 -21.48
C LEU A 668 -15.25 7.88 -22.52
N LEU A 669 -16.52 7.99 -22.09
CA LEU A 669 -17.63 8.55 -22.87
C LEU A 669 -17.82 10.05 -22.65
N GLU A 670 -17.23 10.60 -21.58
CA GLU A 670 -17.27 12.04 -21.30
C GLU A 670 -16.34 12.81 -22.25
N PRO A 671 -16.71 14.04 -22.68
CA PRO A 671 -15.85 14.85 -23.53
C PRO A 671 -14.53 15.17 -22.84
N TYR A 672 -13.41 14.99 -23.55
CA TYR A 672 -12.11 15.36 -23.05
C TYR A 672 -12.02 16.89 -22.85
N VAL A 673 -11.63 17.30 -21.65
CA VAL A 673 -11.30 18.67 -21.31
C VAL A 673 -9.80 18.73 -21.12
N ASP A 674 -9.09 19.44 -22.00
CA ASP A 674 -7.69 19.77 -21.74
C ASP A 674 -7.69 20.82 -20.63
N LEU A 675 -7.47 20.36 -19.39
CA LEU A 675 -7.27 21.27 -18.27
C LEU A 675 -6.04 22.13 -18.58
N PRO A 676 -6.11 23.47 -18.38
CA PRO A 676 -4.94 24.31 -18.53
C PRO A 676 -3.87 23.82 -17.56
N THR A 677 -2.85 23.21 -18.14
CA THR A 677 -1.58 22.93 -17.48
C THR A 677 -0.80 24.25 -17.41
N ASP A 678 0.07 24.42 -16.42
CA ASP A 678 0.97 25.59 -16.33
C ASP A 678 2.08 25.47 -17.40
N ASN A 679 1.67 25.52 -18.66
CA ASN A 679 2.33 24.88 -19.80
C ASN A 679 3.24 25.84 -20.60
N GLU A 680 3.86 26.82 -19.95
CA GLU A 680 4.82 27.75 -20.58
C GLU A 680 6.29 27.39 -20.32
N LYS A 681 6.59 26.21 -19.75
CA LYS A 681 7.98 25.78 -19.46
C LYS A 681 8.35 24.34 -19.86
N VAL A 682 7.56 23.69 -20.72
CA VAL A 682 7.82 22.29 -21.15
C VAL A 682 8.56 22.21 -22.50
N GLU A 683 9.30 23.27 -22.88
CA GLU A 683 10.36 23.23 -23.90
C GLU A 683 11.76 23.51 -23.31
N GLN A 684 12.00 23.02 -22.10
CA GLN A 684 13.35 22.65 -21.70
C GLN A 684 13.45 21.13 -21.65
N ASP A 685 14.28 20.59 -22.54
CA ASP A 685 14.71 19.20 -22.59
C ASP A 685 15.55 18.91 -21.34
N PHE A 686 14.88 18.70 -20.20
CA PHE A 686 15.49 18.19 -18.98
C PHE A 686 15.87 16.74 -19.27
N GLY A 687 17.09 16.59 -19.79
CA GLY A 687 17.56 15.40 -20.45
C GLY A 687 17.37 14.13 -19.63
N ASN A 688 17.14 13.04 -20.36
CA ASN A 688 17.03 11.66 -19.90
C ASN A 688 17.69 11.42 -18.54
N SER A 689 16.88 11.26 -17.49
CA SER A 689 17.33 10.63 -16.25
C SER A 689 17.99 9.28 -16.60
N PRO A 690 19.17 8.95 -16.06
CA PRO A 690 20.05 7.95 -16.65
C PRO A 690 19.52 6.52 -16.41
N VAL A 691 18.65 6.07 -17.31
CA VAL A 691 18.53 4.67 -17.69
C VAL A 691 18.66 4.60 -19.21
N SER A 692 19.76 5.18 -19.72
CA SER A 692 20.23 4.82 -21.05
C SER A 692 20.71 3.36 -21.01
N SER A 693 20.51 2.62 -22.10
CA SER A 693 20.74 1.17 -22.19
C SER A 693 22.21 0.72 -22.04
N LEU A 694 23.12 1.61 -21.62
CA LEU A 694 24.57 1.42 -21.62
C LEU A 694 25.25 1.50 -20.24
N GLU A 695 24.51 1.80 -19.15
CA GLU A 695 25.09 1.93 -17.80
C GLU A 695 24.65 0.85 -16.79
N ILE A 696 24.10 -0.27 -17.26
CA ILE A 696 24.08 -1.50 -16.46
C ILE A 696 25.43 -2.21 -16.66
N GLY A 697 26.44 -1.79 -15.88
CA GLY A 697 27.67 -2.56 -15.72
C GLY A 697 27.38 -3.92 -15.08
N ASN A 698 28.26 -4.91 -15.28
CA ASN A 698 28.07 -6.29 -14.79
C ASN A 698 27.73 -6.39 -13.29
N ASP A 699 28.19 -5.44 -12.47
CA ASP A 699 27.91 -5.43 -11.03
C ASP A 699 26.43 -5.15 -10.70
N GLY A 700 25.70 -4.45 -11.58
CA GLY A 700 24.26 -4.21 -11.44
C GLY A 700 23.38 -5.45 -11.71
N ILE A 701 23.93 -6.47 -12.37
CA ILE A 701 23.27 -7.76 -12.65
C ILE A 701 23.57 -8.78 -11.52
N LEU A 702 24.50 -8.47 -10.61
CA LEU A 702 24.82 -9.34 -9.46
C LEU A 702 24.06 -8.98 -8.17
N TRP A 703 23.30 -7.88 -8.19
CA TRP A 703 22.57 -7.35 -7.01
C TRP A 703 21.04 -7.46 -7.15
N ALA A 704 20.55 -7.84 -8.32
CA ALA A 704 19.17 -8.19 -8.61
C ALA A 704 19.08 -9.70 -8.93
#